data_AF-A0A353A378-F1
#
_entry.id   AF-A0A353A378-F1
#
_cell.length_a   1.000
_cell.length_b   1.000
_cell.length_c   1.000
_cell.angle_alpha   90.00
_cell.angle_beta   90.00
_cell.angle_gamma   90.00
#
_symmetry.space_group_name_H-M   'P 1'
#
loop_
_entity.id
_entity.type
_entity.pdbx_description
1 polymer ?
#
loop_
_entity_poly.entity_id
_entity_poly.type
_entity_poly.pdbx_seq_one_letter_code
_entity_poly.pdbx_strand_id
1 'polypeptide(L)'
;MKRTGHLICLLAMIMTAGSVSAQGLGFYLGGKRVELAEGDSVNFTANSEGEVEVKVTQDGEVQVYKGEEMTFFGDVERYFMDVNNAMHYYDERLGMHCAFGYGAIMHVRDILTADMYRPSTGYNWFRGWAINRVGPNSAGAQMVWNFYEQAIAATNNLIGAIDESKASDRQKEYLGVAYAFRAMHYLDMARMYEYLPNLDTKPYSHTGRDITHLTVPIITEKTTPSQVAQLTRATREEMRDFIQADLDKAATYLAHYQRTSKLLPDLACVYGLQARLSMWVEDYPKAAQLARKAIGQSGATPLTEAEMLDVENGFNSLEPSSWMWGAQPREDDRVVTTGLCNWTSWMSNEQTFGYASFVPLCITPSLVSNMIADDPREKLFKTGPGETVPHLSGIDWDQLPLYASLKFRPYKGCTDNSAIASQSAYPLMRVEEMYFIEAEAKAHSSVSEGMALLDAFMRKYKPGYTSVEGVDAQHAIQIIVAQKRIELWGEGQSFFDYKRLDMGVDRIQDVDAQYIPEDQQLHTIGRPAWMNLSFPNRSNMMYPWNTIGQENPDPSGIYKPGGGTVGFGESYYSVRFNDGIVRELFGLSTPSEYITLRACAMDTAQGIVLQEPFAQVADSTMGYDGSPLSIRLNGTEASIPAQPLGFKVNGNSVTVQSTRNGTFTNGIITFPRNSITLTYGSEVKVVNSQVLTEVRLPDNNPQPGFRIGCDFYAGPYQATVVMKNGKQYLHARVWLSELDELRVACVPPSEADNAMEKLKADSGYGAVAKDTGWVNIPMMDIDGEFTLVAVGMRNGSVFNTYQSYPVKYPDYEGSIHSGQKDEDQDGNTVVKALCYFGPHVEKGYVALVEKYANADEVKQMYEAGTLPSVVQVPLDHTSYYQVVTIPFPKRYAQYKLMSICVAGGKVVSVNNCGENMTKPEQVFEYPERALSATLTGGYRDSTGTFFFRARYDLSDFESAYIALLPDSMLTGNVWEAVYNTRAKTKVTSASQDREFAVGKIDVNARYTLVIAGCDTDGKIVKDVQYPQAELPLWSPLYTTKQQWVQDGNAASEWPLADSTSSCSYTYKNLWSGTGTGLTIGYRKSYGSSQGQFIIKNWGSGTNLTIDYDPETSLCQVKKQWVTEHSKYGDVWVSDVPHYESSAGYDGYPCTYDRKTGTFNLTLIYYVEEGYFGYETETVQVDGFSSEVKAEVIQPAKKAAMPQARAGLTLKTIPITPAKKGLREATR
;
A
#
# COMPACT_ATOMS: atom_id res chain seq x y z
N MET A 1 -25.06 24.34 25.73
CA MET A 1 -26.10 25.39 25.70
C MET A 1 -25.96 26.49 26.77
N LYS A 2 -25.67 26.24 28.05
CA LYS A 2 -25.51 27.33 29.07
C LYS A 2 -24.25 28.22 28.95
N ARG A 3 -23.22 27.80 28.20
CA ARG A 3 -21.97 28.55 28.00
C ARG A 3 -22.09 29.70 26.98
N THR A 4 -22.97 29.59 26.00
CA THR A 4 -23.14 30.57 24.91
C THR A 4 -23.84 31.86 25.38
N GLY A 5 -24.73 31.78 26.39
CA GLY A 5 -25.49 32.94 26.89
C GLY A 5 -24.65 33.98 27.65
N HIS A 6 -23.54 33.58 28.26
CA HIS A 6 -22.68 34.51 29.03
C HIS A 6 -21.77 35.35 28.11
N LEU A 7 -21.34 34.81 26.95
CA LEU A 7 -20.55 35.54 25.97
C LEU A 7 -21.35 36.62 25.23
N ILE A 8 -22.63 36.35 24.93
CA ILE A 8 -23.53 37.29 24.24
C ILE A 8 -23.81 38.52 25.12
N CYS A 9 -23.86 38.36 26.44
CA CYS A 9 -24.02 39.48 27.37
C CYS A 9 -22.79 40.41 27.42
N LEU A 10 -21.58 39.86 27.22
CA LEU A 10 -20.34 40.66 27.17
C LEU A 10 -20.27 41.51 25.89
N LEU A 11 -20.61 40.90 24.75
CA LEU A 11 -20.74 41.59 23.45
C LEU A 11 -21.81 42.70 23.49
N ALA A 12 -22.93 42.47 24.18
CA ALA A 12 -23.98 43.48 24.37
C ALA A 12 -23.52 44.67 25.25
N MET A 13 -22.69 44.43 26.28
CA MET A 13 -22.12 45.50 27.10
C MET A 13 -21.07 46.33 26.34
N ILE A 14 -20.22 45.69 25.53
CA ILE A 14 -19.20 46.38 24.74
C ILE A 14 -19.85 47.22 23.64
N MET A 15 -20.91 46.73 22.99
CA MET A 15 -21.63 47.49 21.95
C MET A 15 -22.49 48.64 22.49
N THR A 16 -22.79 48.70 23.80
CA THR A 16 -23.60 49.79 24.40
C THR A 16 -22.77 50.89 25.05
N ALA A 17 -21.51 50.65 25.40
CA ALA A 17 -20.69 51.60 26.15
C ALA A 17 -19.79 52.52 25.29
N GLY A 18 -19.53 52.17 24.03
CA GLY A 18 -18.73 53.01 23.10
C GLY A 18 -17.22 53.06 23.38
N SER A 19 -16.76 52.76 24.60
CA SER A 19 -15.37 52.40 24.97
C SER A 19 -15.34 51.87 26.42
N VAL A 20 -14.44 50.92 26.71
CA VAL A 20 -14.17 50.43 28.08
C VAL A 20 -12.65 50.32 28.24
N SER A 21 -12.08 50.85 29.33
CA SER A 21 -10.64 50.70 29.61
C SER A 21 -10.32 49.26 30.03
N ALA A 22 -9.22 48.70 29.52
CA ALA A 22 -8.86 47.29 29.71
C ALA A 22 -8.51 46.87 31.15
N GLN A 23 -8.40 47.78 32.12
CA GLN A 23 -8.12 47.43 33.52
C GLN A 23 -9.24 46.56 34.13
N GLY A 24 -8.97 45.25 34.23
CA GLY A 24 -9.82 44.26 34.91
C GLY A 24 -10.63 43.32 34.00
N LEU A 25 -10.49 43.42 32.67
CA LEU A 25 -11.19 42.55 31.72
C LEU A 25 -10.53 41.16 31.66
N GLY A 26 -11.23 40.14 32.16
CA GLY A 26 -10.80 38.75 32.04
C GLY A 26 -11.96 37.76 31.95
N PHE A 27 -11.75 36.64 31.27
CA PHE A 27 -12.74 35.58 31.09
C PHE A 27 -12.23 34.23 31.61
N TYR A 28 -13.16 33.33 31.92
CA TYR A 28 -12.84 32.00 32.43
C TYR A 28 -12.80 30.97 31.30
N LEU A 29 -11.64 30.37 31.08
CA LEU A 29 -11.42 29.30 30.10
C LEU A 29 -10.89 28.06 30.84
N GLY A 30 -11.60 26.93 30.73
CA GLY A 30 -11.24 25.70 31.45
C GLY A 30 -11.23 25.81 32.99
N GLY A 31 -11.89 26.82 33.57
CA GLY A 31 -11.88 27.09 35.02
C GLY A 31 -10.75 28.00 35.52
N LYS A 32 -9.87 28.49 34.63
CA LYS A 32 -8.85 29.50 34.94
C LYS A 32 -9.25 30.86 34.38
N ARG A 33 -8.99 31.93 35.15
CA ARG A 33 -9.21 33.32 34.72
C ARG A 33 -8.03 33.74 33.83
N VAL A 34 -8.34 34.22 32.63
CA VAL A 34 -7.38 34.81 31.69
C VAL A 34 -7.71 36.30 31.59
N GLU A 35 -6.74 37.16 31.87
CA GLU A 35 -6.85 38.61 31.70
C GLU A 35 -6.17 39.02 30.39
N LEU A 36 -6.77 39.95 29.66
CA LEU A 36 -6.19 40.49 28.41
C LEU A 36 -5.25 41.64 28.76
N ALA A 37 -4.04 41.62 28.20
CA ALA A 37 -3.03 42.65 28.34
C ALA A 37 -2.93 43.55 27.10
N GLU A 38 -2.15 44.63 27.24
CA GLU A 38 -1.82 45.54 26.14
C GLU A 38 -1.16 44.77 24.98
N GLY A 39 -1.74 44.87 23.77
CA GLY A 39 -1.28 44.14 22.59
C GLY A 39 -1.97 42.80 22.33
N ASP A 40 -2.82 42.32 23.23
CA ASP A 40 -3.57 41.07 23.02
C ASP A 40 -4.75 41.25 22.04
N SER A 41 -4.99 40.22 21.23
CA SER A 41 -6.15 40.10 20.32
C SER A 41 -6.84 38.75 20.49
N VAL A 42 -8.17 38.72 20.49
CA VAL A 42 -8.97 37.49 20.56
C VAL A 42 -9.96 37.42 19.40
N ASN A 43 -9.93 36.27 18.71
CA ASN A 43 -10.81 35.99 17.57
C ASN A 43 -11.98 35.09 17.97
N PHE A 44 -13.17 35.43 17.48
CA PHE A 44 -14.37 34.62 17.62
C PHE A 44 -14.84 34.15 16.24
N THR A 45 -14.82 32.83 16.02
CA THR A 45 -15.38 32.19 14.83
C THR A 45 -16.76 31.62 15.14
N ALA A 46 -17.81 32.18 14.53
CA ALA A 46 -19.16 31.64 14.57
C ALA A 46 -19.67 31.39 13.13
N ASN A 47 -19.83 30.12 12.76
CA ASN A 47 -20.10 29.65 11.39
C ASN A 47 -21.40 30.18 10.76
N SER A 48 -22.26 30.90 11.49
CA SER A 48 -23.52 31.46 10.99
C SER A 48 -23.56 32.98 10.87
N GLU A 49 -22.64 33.73 11.48
CA GLU A 49 -22.72 35.22 11.51
C GLU A 49 -21.40 35.95 11.16
N GLY A 50 -20.33 35.22 10.82
CA GLY A 50 -19.05 35.81 10.39
C GLY A 50 -18.01 35.94 11.52
N GLU A 51 -16.79 36.34 11.16
CA GLU A 51 -15.64 36.49 12.08
C GLU A 51 -15.61 37.88 12.73
N VAL A 52 -15.26 37.91 14.03
CA VAL A 52 -15.13 39.14 14.84
C VAL A 52 -13.82 39.11 15.62
N GLU A 53 -13.04 40.19 15.51
CA GLU A 53 -11.79 40.41 16.26
C GLU A 53 -12.00 41.48 17.36
N VAL A 54 -11.49 41.22 18.57
CA VAL A 54 -11.44 42.21 19.66
C VAL A 54 -9.99 42.44 20.06
N LYS A 55 -9.56 43.71 20.10
CA LYS A 55 -8.16 44.13 20.23
C LYS A 55 -7.97 45.18 21.32
N VAL A 56 -6.93 45.03 22.13
CA VAL A 56 -6.51 46.02 23.13
C VAL A 56 -5.35 46.84 22.57
N THR A 57 -5.56 48.13 22.37
CA THR A 57 -4.54 49.08 21.85
C THR A 57 -3.45 49.35 22.88
N GLN A 58 -2.32 49.95 22.44
CA GLN A 58 -1.22 50.37 23.32
C GLN A 58 -1.65 51.34 24.43
N ASP A 59 -2.72 52.10 24.20
CA ASP A 59 -3.28 53.03 25.19
C ASP A 59 -4.30 52.35 26.13
N GLY A 60 -4.51 51.03 26.01
CA GLY A 60 -5.42 50.24 26.84
C GLY A 60 -6.91 50.34 26.43
N GLU A 61 -7.22 50.88 25.25
CA GLU A 61 -8.59 50.91 24.70
C GLU A 61 -8.94 49.63 23.93
N VAL A 62 -10.18 49.15 24.07
CA VAL A 62 -10.70 47.96 23.38
C VAL A 62 -11.42 48.35 22.09
N GLN A 63 -10.99 47.79 20.96
CA GLN A 63 -11.57 47.97 19.62
C GLN A 63 -12.13 46.66 19.07
N VAL A 64 -13.19 46.72 18.27
CA VAL A 64 -13.88 45.54 17.70
C VAL A 64 -13.99 45.68 16.19
N TYR A 65 -13.57 44.65 15.46
CA TYR A 65 -13.57 44.62 14.00
C TYR A 65 -14.43 43.46 13.47
N LYS A 66 -15.08 43.63 12.30
CA LYS A 66 -15.99 42.64 11.69
C LYS A 66 -15.73 42.50 10.18
N GLY A 67 -15.71 41.27 9.68
CA GLY A 67 -15.64 41.01 8.24
C GLY A 67 -14.41 41.64 7.56
N GLU A 68 -14.60 42.40 6.47
CA GLU A 68 -13.50 43.03 5.72
C GLU A 68 -12.81 44.18 6.47
N GLU A 69 -13.40 44.69 7.57
CA GLU A 69 -12.80 45.74 8.41
C GLU A 69 -11.82 45.19 9.47
N MET A 70 -11.59 43.87 9.51
CA MET A 70 -10.57 43.29 10.40
C MET A 70 -9.19 43.86 10.06
N THR A 71 -8.76 44.86 10.83
CA THR A 71 -7.37 45.33 10.81
C THR A 71 -6.58 44.33 11.63
N PHE A 72 -6.20 43.22 10.98
CA PHE A 72 -5.13 42.35 11.46
C PHE A 72 -4.02 43.27 11.96
N PHE A 73 -3.75 43.34 13.26
CA PHE A 73 -2.44 43.84 13.66
C PHE A 73 -1.45 42.87 13.00
N GLY A 74 -0.66 43.34 12.03
CA GLY A 74 0.58 42.67 11.66
C GLY A 74 0.48 41.49 10.69
N ASP A 75 -0.12 41.66 9.50
CA ASP A 75 0.16 40.76 8.37
C ASP A 75 1.68 40.60 8.16
N VAL A 76 2.45 41.68 8.29
CA VAL A 76 3.91 41.66 8.20
C VAL A 76 4.56 40.82 9.30
N GLU A 77 4.14 40.97 10.56
CA GLU A 77 4.71 40.20 11.69
C GLU A 77 4.30 38.72 11.62
N ARG A 78 3.06 38.44 11.22
CA ARG A 78 2.58 37.09 10.95
C ARG A 78 3.35 36.44 9.80
N TYR A 79 3.47 37.11 8.65
CA TYR A 79 4.23 36.58 7.52
C TYR A 79 5.71 36.38 7.89
N PHE A 80 6.27 37.23 8.76
CA PHE A 80 7.61 37.02 9.30
C PHE A 80 7.72 35.75 10.15
N MET A 81 6.74 35.45 10.99
CA MET A 81 6.69 34.16 11.71
C MET A 81 6.50 32.99 10.75
N ASP A 82 5.63 33.12 9.75
CA ASP A 82 5.33 32.07 8.77
C ASP A 82 6.57 31.65 7.97
N VAL A 83 7.50 32.57 7.69
CA VAL A 83 8.79 32.25 7.04
C VAL A 83 9.59 31.21 7.83
N ASN A 84 9.67 31.35 9.15
CA ASN A 84 10.36 30.36 9.99
C ASN A 84 9.52 29.10 10.22
N ASN A 85 8.21 29.25 10.44
CA ASN A 85 7.31 28.12 10.70
C ASN A 85 7.18 27.19 9.49
N ALA A 86 7.35 27.70 8.27
CA ALA A 86 7.40 26.90 7.05
C ALA A 86 8.50 25.83 7.07
N MET A 87 9.50 25.94 7.96
CA MET A 87 10.56 24.94 8.11
C MET A 87 10.08 23.63 8.76
N HIS A 88 9.01 23.65 9.57
CA HIS A 88 8.63 22.52 10.43
C HIS A 88 7.10 22.30 10.49
N TYR A 89 6.47 22.14 9.33
CA TYR A 89 5.04 21.79 9.24
C TYR A 89 4.84 20.34 8.77
N TYR A 90 3.65 19.80 9.02
CA TYR A 90 3.24 18.47 8.55
C TYR A 90 2.22 18.60 7.41
N ASP A 91 2.53 18.09 6.20
CA ASP A 91 1.58 18.07 5.07
C ASP A 91 0.61 16.89 5.14
N GLU A 92 -0.47 17.06 5.90
CA GLU A 92 -1.52 16.04 6.07
C GLU A 92 -2.22 15.64 4.77
N ARG A 93 -2.23 16.52 3.76
CA ARG A 93 -2.95 16.30 2.49
C ARG A 93 -2.38 15.13 1.69
N LEU A 94 -1.09 14.84 1.86
CA LEU A 94 -0.41 13.73 1.21
C LEU A 94 -0.61 12.39 1.93
N GLY A 95 -1.08 12.41 3.18
CA GLY A 95 -1.09 11.22 4.05
C GLY A 95 0.31 10.66 4.31
N MET A 96 1.37 11.44 4.07
CA MET A 96 2.77 11.00 4.17
C MET A 96 3.42 11.35 5.50
N HIS A 97 3.64 10.40 6.42
CA HIS A 97 4.21 10.69 7.74
C HIS A 97 5.67 11.22 7.69
N CYS A 98 6.36 11.05 6.55
CA CYS A 98 7.67 11.66 6.30
C CYS A 98 7.60 13.12 5.81
N ALA A 99 6.42 13.73 5.65
CA ALA A 99 6.25 15.10 5.16
C ALA A 99 6.33 16.16 6.29
N PHE A 100 7.41 16.17 7.07
CA PHE A 100 7.59 17.01 8.27
C PHE A 100 8.46 18.27 8.06
N GLY A 101 8.32 18.93 6.90
CA GLY A 101 9.00 20.18 6.58
C GLY A 101 10.43 20.01 6.06
N TYR A 102 11.30 20.99 6.30
CA TYR A 102 12.66 21.05 5.74
C TYR A 102 13.54 19.89 6.23
N GLY A 103 13.32 19.45 7.47
CA GLY A 103 14.00 18.27 8.02
C GLY A 103 13.79 17.01 7.18
N ALA A 104 12.61 16.84 6.58
CA ALA A 104 12.35 15.75 5.65
C ALA A 104 13.17 15.89 4.37
N ILE A 105 13.36 17.11 3.88
CA ILE A 105 14.16 17.40 2.68
C ILE A 105 15.66 17.18 2.93
N MET A 106 16.17 17.47 4.14
CA MET A 106 17.51 17.07 4.55
C MET A 106 17.67 15.55 4.48
N HIS A 107 16.72 14.80 5.07
CA HIS A 107 16.73 13.34 5.04
C HIS A 107 16.68 12.77 3.61
N VAL A 108 15.83 13.33 2.73
CA VAL A 108 15.77 12.94 1.32
C VAL A 108 17.13 13.11 0.65
N ARG A 109 17.80 14.26 0.86
CA ARG A 109 19.12 14.52 0.30
C ARG A 109 20.16 13.51 0.77
N ASP A 110 20.18 13.16 2.06
CA ASP A 110 21.13 12.19 2.59
C ASP A 110 20.86 10.76 2.11
N ILE A 111 19.61 10.31 2.07
CA ILE A 111 19.21 8.99 1.54
C ILE A 111 19.54 8.82 0.06
N LEU A 112 19.68 9.90 -0.71
CA LEU A 112 20.09 9.85 -2.12
C LEU A 112 21.61 9.68 -2.33
N THR A 113 22.41 9.69 -1.27
CA THR A 113 23.87 9.51 -1.28
C THR A 113 24.31 8.09 -0.89
N ALA A 114 25.62 7.82 -0.80
CA ALA A 114 26.13 6.57 -0.22
C ALA A 114 26.35 6.65 1.30
N ASP A 115 25.88 7.70 1.99
CA ASP A 115 26.25 7.97 3.38
C ASP A 115 25.26 7.39 4.39
N MET A 116 24.02 7.18 3.98
CA MET A 116 22.89 6.87 4.87
C MET A 116 22.06 5.71 4.32
N TYR A 117 21.69 4.77 5.20
CA TYR A 117 20.73 3.71 4.89
C TYR A 117 19.80 3.45 6.07
N ARG A 118 18.71 2.71 5.81
CA ARG A 118 17.73 2.28 6.82
C ARG A 118 17.19 0.90 6.49
N PRO A 119 16.65 0.15 7.46
CA PRO A 119 15.96 -1.11 7.17
C PRO A 119 14.82 -0.96 6.16
N SER A 120 14.62 -1.98 5.32
CA SER A 120 13.54 -2.03 4.32
C SER A 120 12.29 -2.68 4.92
N THR A 121 11.51 -1.91 5.67
CA THR A 121 10.20 -2.33 6.21
C THR A 121 9.08 -1.43 5.70
N GLY A 122 7.82 -1.80 5.95
CA GLY A 122 6.66 -0.94 5.64
C GLY A 122 6.64 0.40 6.38
N TYR A 123 7.49 0.57 7.41
CA TYR A 123 7.64 1.81 8.17
C TYR A 123 8.76 2.71 7.64
N ASN A 124 9.50 2.31 6.61
CA ASN A 124 10.50 3.17 5.97
C ASN A 124 9.86 3.99 4.84
N TRP A 125 9.35 5.19 5.17
CA TRP A 125 8.69 6.06 4.20
C TRP A 125 9.67 6.74 3.24
N PHE A 126 10.98 6.68 3.53
CA PHE A 126 12.04 7.15 2.65
C PHE A 126 12.55 6.07 1.68
N ARG A 127 12.06 4.83 1.81
CA ARG A 127 12.48 3.69 0.99
C ARG A 127 12.41 4.00 -0.50
N GLY A 128 11.36 4.69 -0.96
CA GLY A 128 11.18 5.05 -2.36
C GLY A 128 12.40 5.77 -2.96
N TRP A 129 13.03 6.68 -2.23
CA TRP A 129 14.27 7.34 -2.67
C TRP A 129 15.46 6.39 -2.60
N ALA A 130 15.58 5.62 -1.51
CA ALA A 130 16.68 4.68 -1.30
C ALA A 130 16.78 3.61 -2.40
N ILE A 131 15.64 3.16 -2.93
CA ILE A 131 15.55 2.12 -3.97
C ILE A 131 15.32 2.68 -5.38
N ASN A 132 15.49 3.99 -5.57
CA ASN A 132 15.29 4.65 -6.87
C ASN A 132 13.88 4.40 -7.47
N ARG A 133 12.80 4.64 -6.70
CA ARG A 133 11.40 4.49 -7.15
C ARG A 133 10.58 5.78 -7.08
N VAL A 134 11.24 6.92 -6.96
CA VAL A 134 10.60 8.25 -6.95
C VAL A 134 10.66 8.85 -8.35
N GLY A 135 9.53 8.82 -9.05
CA GLY A 135 9.30 9.48 -10.34
C GLY A 135 8.20 10.56 -10.26
N PRO A 136 7.82 11.20 -11.38
CA PRO A 136 6.88 12.33 -11.42
C PRO A 136 5.52 12.09 -10.75
N ASN A 137 5.02 10.86 -10.79
CA ASN A 137 3.72 10.50 -10.21
C ASN A 137 3.80 9.99 -8.77
N SER A 138 4.99 9.99 -8.17
CA SER A 138 5.16 9.53 -6.79
C SER A 138 4.80 10.62 -5.79
N ALA A 139 4.18 10.22 -4.67
CA ALA A 139 3.91 11.13 -3.56
C ALA A 139 5.22 11.72 -2.97
N GLY A 140 6.34 11.00 -3.09
CA GLY A 140 7.66 11.52 -2.71
C GLY A 140 8.11 12.72 -3.56
N ALA A 141 7.92 12.69 -4.88
CA ALA A 141 8.23 13.84 -5.73
C ALA A 141 7.34 15.05 -5.38
N GLN A 142 6.06 14.79 -5.10
CA GLN A 142 5.12 15.83 -4.66
C GLN A 142 5.50 16.43 -3.31
N MET A 143 5.94 15.61 -2.34
CA MET A 143 6.36 16.06 -1.01
C MET A 143 7.51 17.07 -1.10
N VAL A 144 8.55 16.76 -1.89
CA VAL A 144 9.71 17.66 -2.05
C VAL A 144 9.26 18.99 -2.66
N TRP A 145 8.45 18.96 -3.71
CA TRP A 145 7.99 20.16 -4.41
C TRP A 145 7.06 21.03 -3.55
N ASN A 146 6.04 20.42 -2.92
CA ASN A 146 5.05 21.11 -2.09
C ASN A 146 5.69 21.85 -0.93
N PHE A 147 6.76 21.30 -0.34
CA PHE A 147 7.52 21.97 0.70
C PHE A 147 8.08 23.31 0.21
N TYR A 148 8.79 23.31 -0.91
CA TYR A 148 9.40 24.54 -1.40
C TYR A 148 8.38 25.54 -1.93
N GLU A 149 7.28 25.10 -2.56
CA GLU A 149 6.22 26.02 -2.98
C GLU A 149 5.61 26.76 -1.78
N GLN A 150 5.40 26.07 -0.65
CA GLN A 150 4.89 26.68 0.58
C GLN A 150 5.91 27.62 1.22
N ALA A 151 7.18 27.20 1.30
CA ALA A 151 8.24 28.01 1.86
C ALA A 151 8.49 29.29 1.04
N ILE A 152 8.50 29.18 -0.29
CA ILE A 152 8.61 30.34 -1.19
C ILE A 152 7.38 31.24 -1.08
N ALA A 153 6.17 30.68 -1.01
CA ALA A 153 4.95 31.47 -0.80
C ALA A 153 5.01 32.28 0.50
N ALA A 154 5.49 31.69 1.60
CA ALA A 154 5.68 32.41 2.87
C ALA A 154 6.63 33.60 2.72
N THR A 155 7.78 33.42 2.04
CA THR A 155 8.72 34.52 1.77
C THR A 155 8.14 35.59 0.86
N ASN A 156 7.43 35.20 -0.20
CA ASN A 156 6.82 36.13 -1.16
C ASN A 156 5.69 36.94 -0.52
N ASN A 157 4.90 36.36 0.38
CA ASN A 157 3.86 37.08 1.12
C ASN A 157 4.47 38.19 1.98
N LEU A 158 5.55 37.90 2.73
CA LEU A 158 6.25 38.92 3.52
C LEU A 158 6.86 40.02 2.64
N ILE A 159 7.58 39.64 1.58
CA ILE A 159 8.23 40.59 0.68
C ILE A 159 7.18 41.48 -0.02
N GLY A 160 6.06 40.89 -0.46
CA GLY A 160 4.97 41.62 -1.11
C GLY A 160 4.19 42.55 -0.16
N ALA A 161 4.18 42.26 1.14
CA ALA A 161 3.50 43.07 2.15
C ALA A 161 4.26 44.35 2.55
N ILE A 162 5.55 44.46 2.21
CA ILE A 162 6.39 45.61 2.59
C ILE A 162 6.79 46.42 1.34
N ASP A 163 6.37 47.69 1.29
CA ASP A 163 6.90 48.65 0.32
C ASP A 163 8.34 49.03 0.71
N GLU A 164 9.31 48.39 0.06
CA GLU A 164 10.75 48.54 0.29
C GLU A 164 11.21 50.01 0.27
N SER A 165 10.59 50.87 -0.55
CA SER A 165 10.94 52.29 -0.66
C SER A 165 10.54 53.13 0.57
N LYS A 166 9.61 52.61 1.38
CA LYS A 166 9.06 53.26 2.57
C LYS A 166 9.32 52.47 3.85
N ALA A 167 10.05 51.35 3.75
CA ALA A 167 10.30 50.44 4.86
C ALA A 167 11.09 51.13 5.99
N SER A 168 10.59 50.99 7.22
CA SER A 168 11.36 51.28 8.44
C SER A 168 12.57 50.35 8.57
N ASP A 169 13.53 50.68 9.43
CA ASP A 169 14.73 49.86 9.61
C ASP A 169 14.38 48.42 10.06
N ARG A 170 13.41 48.27 10.96
CA ARG A 170 12.89 46.96 11.38
C ARG A 170 12.25 46.19 10.21
N GLN A 171 11.48 46.86 9.35
CA GLN A 171 10.90 46.23 8.16
C GLN A 171 11.97 45.84 7.14
N LYS A 172 13.07 46.60 7.03
CA LYS A 172 14.22 46.21 6.21
C LYS A 172 14.90 44.96 6.78
N GLU A 173 15.05 44.85 8.09
CA GLU A 173 15.56 43.60 8.71
C GLU A 173 14.67 42.40 8.37
N TYR A 174 13.34 42.57 8.41
CA TYR A 174 12.39 41.52 7.99
C TYR A 174 12.54 41.15 6.52
N LEU A 175 12.67 42.15 5.65
CA LEU A 175 12.98 41.91 4.23
C LEU A 175 14.31 41.18 4.07
N GLY A 176 15.35 41.55 4.82
CA GLY A 176 16.66 40.90 4.78
C GLY A 176 16.60 39.42 5.12
N VAL A 177 15.85 39.08 6.18
CA VAL A 177 15.57 37.69 6.56
C VAL A 177 14.79 36.97 5.46
N ALA A 178 13.71 37.58 4.95
CA ALA A 178 12.88 36.99 3.90
C ALA A 178 13.67 36.68 2.62
N TYR A 179 14.52 37.61 2.18
CA TYR A 179 15.40 37.43 1.04
C TYR A 179 16.45 36.34 1.29
N ALA A 180 17.01 36.21 2.49
CA ALA A 180 17.93 35.13 2.84
C ALA A 180 17.25 33.75 2.78
N PHE A 181 16.03 33.61 3.33
CA PHE A 181 15.24 32.39 3.22
C PHE A 181 14.88 32.07 1.76
N ARG A 182 14.40 33.05 0.99
CA ARG A 182 14.04 32.86 -0.42
C ARG A 182 15.26 32.43 -1.25
N ALA A 183 16.41 33.05 -1.03
CA ALA A 183 17.67 32.66 -1.63
C ALA A 183 18.07 31.21 -1.27
N MET A 184 17.93 30.81 -0.01
CA MET A 184 18.20 29.42 0.42
C MET A 184 17.26 28.43 -0.30
N HIS A 185 15.96 28.69 -0.32
CA HIS A 185 14.97 27.83 -0.95
C HIS A 185 15.22 27.67 -2.45
N TYR A 186 15.46 28.77 -3.17
CA TYR A 186 15.79 28.71 -4.59
C TYR A 186 17.14 28.09 -4.87
N LEU A 187 18.16 28.32 -4.03
CA LEU A 187 19.46 27.67 -4.18
C LEU A 187 19.35 26.15 -4.01
N ASP A 188 18.57 25.66 -3.05
CA ASP A 188 18.32 24.23 -2.88
C ASP A 188 17.55 23.66 -4.07
N MET A 189 16.42 24.26 -4.45
CA MET A 189 15.62 23.83 -5.60
C MET A 189 16.45 23.83 -6.88
N ALA A 190 17.17 24.91 -7.16
CA ALA A 190 17.96 25.05 -8.37
C ALA A 190 18.99 23.93 -8.47
N ARG A 191 19.75 23.68 -7.40
CA ARG A 191 20.76 22.61 -7.36
C ARG A 191 20.14 21.22 -7.46
N MET A 192 18.97 20.99 -6.86
CA MET A 192 18.28 19.70 -6.89
C MET A 192 17.66 19.37 -8.25
N TYR A 193 16.99 20.35 -8.86
CA TYR A 193 16.28 20.19 -10.13
C TYR A 193 17.14 20.54 -11.34
N GLU A 194 18.33 21.13 -11.17
CA GLU A 194 19.23 21.35 -12.29
C GLU A 194 19.54 20.04 -13.00
N TYR A 195 19.37 19.98 -14.32
CA TYR A 195 19.84 18.84 -15.08
C TYR A 195 21.36 18.94 -15.30
N LEU A 196 22.10 17.98 -14.75
CA LEU A 196 23.50 17.74 -15.09
C LEU A 196 23.63 16.40 -15.84
N PRO A 197 24.46 16.35 -16.92
CA PRO A 197 24.71 15.12 -17.66
C PRO A 197 25.13 13.96 -16.74
N ASN A 198 24.72 12.74 -17.08
CA ASN A 198 25.08 11.52 -16.38
C ASN A 198 25.06 10.35 -17.38
N LEU A 199 25.46 9.16 -16.96
CA LEU A 199 25.58 8.00 -17.86
C LEU A 199 24.23 7.34 -18.20
N ASP A 200 23.23 7.48 -17.32
CA ASP A 200 22.02 6.65 -17.38
C ASP A 200 20.79 7.38 -17.95
N THR A 201 20.86 8.71 -18.06
CA THR A 201 19.83 9.55 -18.69
C THR A 201 20.45 10.59 -19.61
N LYS A 202 19.70 10.98 -20.65
CA LYS A 202 20.10 12.01 -21.62
C LYS A 202 19.53 13.37 -21.24
N PRO A 203 20.19 14.49 -21.62
CA PRO A 203 19.73 15.86 -21.35
C PRO A 203 18.52 16.27 -22.18
N TYR A 204 17.66 15.34 -22.57
CA TYR A 204 16.51 15.60 -23.42
C TYR A 204 15.21 15.28 -22.68
N SER A 205 14.34 16.26 -22.56
CA SER A 205 12.97 16.05 -22.07
C SER A 205 12.18 15.15 -23.03
N HIS A 206 10.98 14.75 -22.65
CA HIS A 206 10.06 14.01 -23.53
C HIS A 206 9.60 14.79 -24.76
N THR A 207 10.08 16.00 -25.01
CA THR A 207 9.85 16.71 -26.28
C THR A 207 11.12 16.82 -27.12
N GLY A 208 12.23 16.20 -26.70
CA GLY A 208 13.55 16.33 -27.34
C GLY A 208 14.20 17.71 -27.12
N ARG A 209 13.73 18.51 -26.16
CA ARG A 209 14.38 19.77 -25.79
C ARG A 209 15.57 19.47 -24.90
N ASP A 210 16.72 20.08 -25.23
CA ASP A 210 17.88 20.09 -24.35
C ASP A 210 17.55 20.87 -23.08
N ILE A 211 17.71 20.21 -21.94
CA ILE A 211 17.40 20.74 -20.60
C ILE A 211 18.67 20.92 -19.75
N THR A 212 19.86 20.73 -20.32
CA THR A 212 21.13 20.93 -19.62
C THR A 212 21.16 22.31 -18.97
N HIS A 213 21.51 22.37 -17.67
CA HIS A 213 21.55 23.60 -16.88
C HIS A 213 20.21 24.35 -16.72
N LEU A 214 19.08 23.77 -17.10
CA LEU A 214 17.77 24.30 -16.68
C LEU A 214 17.53 23.94 -15.21
N THR A 215 16.94 24.85 -14.44
CA THR A 215 16.75 24.75 -12.98
C THR A 215 15.27 24.58 -12.62
N VAL A 216 14.62 25.59 -12.03
CA VAL A 216 13.18 25.65 -11.76
C VAL A 216 12.63 27.00 -12.25
N PRO A 217 11.30 27.17 -12.41
CA PRO A 217 10.73 28.48 -12.67
C PRO A 217 10.90 29.44 -11.49
N ILE A 218 11.04 30.73 -11.79
CA ILE A 218 11.12 31.79 -10.77
C ILE A 218 9.70 32.33 -10.54
N ILE A 219 9.25 32.29 -9.28
CA ILE A 219 7.96 32.78 -8.82
C ILE A 219 8.21 33.81 -7.72
N THR A 220 7.73 35.03 -7.92
CA THR A 220 7.93 36.15 -6.99
C THR A 220 6.58 36.67 -6.52
N GLU A 221 6.61 37.58 -5.55
CA GLU A 221 5.45 38.36 -5.11
C GLU A 221 4.78 39.16 -6.25
N LYS A 222 5.45 39.32 -7.40
CA LYS A 222 4.95 40.04 -8.58
C LYS A 222 4.34 39.12 -9.64
N THR A 223 4.46 37.80 -9.47
CA THR A 223 3.95 36.82 -10.44
C THR A 223 2.43 36.72 -10.29
N THR A 224 1.69 37.08 -11.34
CA THR A 224 0.22 36.98 -11.35
C THR A 224 -0.25 35.55 -11.65
N PRO A 225 -1.47 35.14 -11.22
CA PRO A 225 -2.03 33.82 -11.54
C PRO A 225 -2.06 33.51 -13.05
N SER A 226 -2.33 34.50 -13.90
CA SER A 226 -2.31 34.36 -15.35
C SER A 226 -0.91 34.09 -15.92
N GLN A 227 0.14 34.62 -15.29
CA GLN A 227 1.52 34.42 -15.73
C GLN A 227 2.07 33.05 -15.32
N VAL A 228 1.56 32.43 -14.24
CA VAL A 228 2.04 31.12 -13.76
C VAL A 228 2.02 30.08 -14.88
N ALA A 229 0.94 30.02 -15.66
CA ALA A 229 0.77 29.07 -16.76
C ALA A 229 1.77 29.28 -17.92
N GLN A 230 2.44 30.43 -17.99
CA GLN A 230 3.39 30.79 -19.05
C GLN A 230 4.85 30.66 -18.61
N LEU A 231 5.10 30.37 -17.33
CA LEU A 231 6.46 30.30 -16.79
C LEU A 231 7.25 29.15 -17.44
N THR A 232 8.53 29.43 -17.67
CA THR A 232 9.55 28.46 -18.08
C THR A 232 10.58 28.28 -16.98
N ARG A 233 11.32 27.17 -17.00
CA ARG A 233 12.47 26.98 -16.11
C ARG A 233 13.53 28.03 -16.41
N ALA A 234 14.10 28.62 -15.35
CA ALA A 234 15.26 29.48 -15.49
C ALA A 234 16.51 28.65 -15.79
N THR A 235 17.40 29.20 -16.59
CA THR A 235 18.77 28.69 -16.75
C THR A 235 19.56 28.82 -15.44
N ARG A 236 20.68 28.09 -15.31
CA ARG A 236 21.64 28.23 -14.20
C ARG A 236 22.05 29.70 -14.00
N GLU A 237 22.28 30.45 -15.07
CA GLU A 237 22.73 31.84 -15.00
C GLU A 237 21.63 32.80 -14.51
N GLU A 238 20.42 32.70 -15.07
CA GLU A 238 19.28 33.50 -14.62
C GLU A 238 18.95 33.24 -13.16
N MET A 239 19.02 31.97 -12.74
CA MET A 239 18.76 31.57 -11.36
C MET A 239 19.89 32.03 -10.41
N ARG A 240 21.16 31.95 -10.82
CA ARG A 240 22.29 32.54 -10.09
C ARG A 240 22.07 34.03 -9.85
N ASP A 241 21.70 34.77 -10.90
CA ASP A 241 21.54 36.23 -10.81
C ASP A 241 20.35 36.61 -9.92
N PHE A 242 19.26 35.85 -9.99
CA PHE A 242 18.11 36.02 -9.10
C PHE A 242 18.47 35.78 -7.63
N ILE A 243 19.12 34.65 -7.32
CA ILE A 243 19.55 34.32 -5.95
C ILE A 243 20.57 35.35 -5.45
N GLN A 244 21.53 35.75 -6.28
CA GLN A 244 22.54 36.75 -5.91
C GLN A 244 21.88 38.11 -5.60
N ALA A 245 20.88 38.53 -6.36
CA ALA A 245 20.15 39.77 -6.10
C ALA A 245 19.43 39.75 -4.75
N ASP A 246 18.78 38.64 -4.40
CA ASP A 246 18.18 38.45 -3.07
C ASP A 246 19.25 38.49 -1.96
N LEU A 247 20.40 37.80 -2.16
CA LEU A 247 21.49 37.79 -1.18
C LEU A 247 22.16 39.16 -1.00
N ASP A 248 22.25 39.98 -2.06
CA ASP A 248 22.80 41.34 -1.97
C ASP A 248 21.88 42.27 -1.16
N LYS A 249 20.56 42.13 -1.34
CA LYS A 249 19.58 42.82 -0.50
C LYS A 249 19.64 42.34 0.95
N ALA A 250 19.71 41.03 1.17
CA ALA A 250 19.85 40.46 2.51
C ALA A 250 21.12 40.96 3.21
N ALA A 251 22.27 40.97 2.52
CA ALA A 251 23.51 41.48 3.07
C ALA A 251 23.41 42.97 3.44
N THR A 252 22.74 43.76 2.61
CA THR A 252 22.53 45.20 2.85
C THR A 252 21.67 45.42 4.08
N TYR A 253 20.53 44.74 4.19
CA TYR A 253 19.57 44.96 5.27
C TYR A 253 19.97 44.31 6.59
N LEU A 254 20.77 43.25 6.56
CA LEU A 254 21.26 42.57 7.76
C LEU A 254 22.65 43.05 8.20
N ALA A 255 23.21 44.09 7.57
CA ALA A 255 24.56 44.58 7.85
C ALA A 255 24.79 44.98 9.32
N HIS A 256 23.75 45.47 9.99
CA HIS A 256 23.77 45.90 11.40
C HIS A 256 22.75 45.16 12.26
N TYR A 257 22.03 44.20 11.67
CA TYR A 257 21.03 43.41 12.37
C TYR A 257 21.68 42.59 13.48
N GLN A 258 21.16 42.73 14.70
CA GLN A 258 21.56 41.91 15.84
C GLN A 258 20.50 40.85 16.05
N ARG A 259 20.80 39.62 15.62
CA ARG A 259 19.84 38.52 15.74
C ARG A 259 19.49 38.26 17.20
N THR A 260 18.21 38.01 17.45
CA THR A 260 17.70 37.59 18.76
C THR A 260 17.66 36.08 18.93
N SER A 261 17.71 35.32 17.83
CA SER A 261 17.68 33.86 17.81
C SER A 261 18.39 33.31 16.57
N LYS A 262 18.98 32.11 16.69
CA LYS A 262 19.56 31.32 15.58
C LYS A 262 18.50 30.67 14.68
N LEU A 263 17.20 30.87 14.96
CA LEU A 263 16.12 30.56 14.02
C LEU A 263 16.13 31.46 12.78
N LEU A 264 16.71 32.66 12.92
CA LEU A 264 16.77 33.67 11.86
C LEU A 264 18.21 33.81 11.34
N PRO A 265 18.39 33.98 10.03
CA PRO A 265 19.70 34.24 9.46
C PRO A 265 20.20 35.64 9.84
N ASP A 266 21.52 35.77 9.96
CA ASP A 266 22.22 37.06 10.05
C ASP A 266 23.17 37.25 8.85
N LEU A 267 24.01 38.28 8.89
CA LEU A 267 24.98 38.56 7.84
C LEU A 267 25.99 37.41 7.61
N ALA A 268 26.35 36.66 8.65
CA ALA A 268 27.25 35.52 8.50
C ALA A 268 26.58 34.40 7.71
N CYS A 269 25.29 34.15 7.97
CA CYS A 269 24.48 33.21 7.19
C CYS A 269 24.36 33.64 5.73
N VAL A 270 24.20 34.93 5.46
CA VAL A 270 24.17 35.47 4.08
C VAL A 270 25.50 35.19 3.36
N TYR A 271 26.64 35.44 4.00
CA TYR A 271 27.95 35.10 3.42
C TYR A 271 28.10 33.60 3.17
N GLY A 272 27.59 32.75 4.07
CA GLY A 272 27.58 31.31 3.88
C GLY A 272 26.71 30.86 2.70
N LEU A 273 25.54 31.47 2.50
CA LEU A 273 24.69 31.22 1.33
C LEU A 273 25.36 31.69 0.04
N GLN A 274 26.03 32.84 0.04
CA GLN A 274 26.82 33.30 -1.10
C GLN A 274 27.99 32.35 -1.40
N ALA A 275 28.61 31.75 -0.37
CA ALA A 275 29.64 30.73 -0.55
C ALA A 275 29.06 29.45 -1.19
N ARG A 276 27.90 28.96 -0.71
CA ARG A 276 27.17 27.83 -1.33
C ARG A 276 26.78 28.12 -2.78
N LEU A 277 26.29 29.33 -3.08
CA LEU A 277 25.97 29.78 -4.45
C LEU A 277 27.22 29.77 -5.33
N SER A 278 28.34 30.29 -4.83
CA SER A 278 29.62 30.32 -5.56
C SER A 278 30.16 28.90 -5.82
N MET A 279 29.99 27.97 -4.87
CA MET A 279 30.31 26.55 -5.10
C MET A 279 29.44 25.91 -6.17
N TRP A 280 28.16 26.27 -6.24
CA TRP A 280 27.24 25.72 -7.25
C TRP A 280 27.57 26.18 -8.67
N VAL A 281 27.92 27.46 -8.84
CA VAL A 281 28.34 28.01 -10.14
C VAL A 281 29.84 27.88 -10.40
N GLU A 282 30.54 27.12 -9.54
CA GLU A 282 31.97 26.78 -9.68
C GLU A 282 32.92 28.00 -9.66
N ASP A 283 32.50 29.10 -9.03
CA ASP A 283 33.36 30.26 -8.71
C ASP A 283 34.12 30.00 -7.39
N TYR A 284 35.07 29.08 -7.45
CA TYR A 284 35.84 28.64 -6.29
C TYR A 284 36.62 29.78 -5.59
N PRO A 285 37.28 30.72 -6.30
CA PRO A 285 37.94 31.84 -5.63
C PRO A 285 36.98 32.69 -4.79
N LYS A 286 35.77 32.96 -5.30
CA LYS A 286 34.76 33.72 -4.57
C LYS A 286 34.15 32.90 -3.43
N ALA A 287 33.93 31.60 -3.63
CA ALA A 287 33.48 30.69 -2.58
C ALA A 287 34.42 30.69 -1.37
N ALA A 288 35.75 30.58 -1.59
CA ALA A 288 36.75 30.63 -0.53
C ALA A 288 36.72 31.97 0.23
N GLN A 289 36.62 33.09 -0.50
CA GLN A 289 36.54 34.42 0.11
C GLN A 289 35.30 34.57 1.01
N LEU A 290 34.14 34.12 0.52
CA LEU A 290 32.87 34.26 1.22
C LEU A 290 32.78 33.31 2.42
N ALA A 291 33.29 32.09 2.30
CA ALA A 291 33.41 31.17 3.43
C ALA A 291 34.28 31.77 4.55
N ARG A 292 35.43 32.36 4.21
CA ARG A 292 36.28 33.06 5.19
C ARG A 292 35.57 34.26 5.84
N LYS A 293 34.80 35.04 5.06
CA LYS A 293 33.96 36.12 5.60
C LYS A 293 32.89 35.61 6.55
N ALA A 294 32.21 34.51 6.20
CA ALA A 294 31.21 33.89 7.06
C ALA A 294 31.81 33.42 8.39
N ILE A 295 32.97 32.76 8.36
CA ILE A 295 33.72 32.35 9.57
C ILE A 295 34.01 33.58 10.44
N GLY A 296 34.61 34.63 9.87
CA GLY A 296 34.98 35.84 10.61
C GLY A 296 33.79 36.62 11.17
N GLN A 297 32.68 36.68 10.44
CA GLN A 297 31.47 37.41 10.84
C GLN A 297 30.68 36.67 11.92
N SER A 298 30.65 35.34 11.89
CA SER A 298 29.79 34.55 12.78
C SER A 298 30.23 34.58 14.26
N GLY A 299 31.55 34.70 14.50
CA GLY A 299 32.13 34.46 15.83
C GLY A 299 31.97 33.00 16.34
N ALA A 300 31.44 32.10 15.50
CA ALA A 300 31.17 30.71 15.83
C ALA A 300 32.46 29.87 15.86
N THR A 301 32.50 28.89 16.75
CA THR A 301 33.60 27.92 16.83
C THR A 301 33.10 26.50 16.56
N PRO A 302 33.87 25.68 15.82
CA PRO A 302 33.56 24.26 15.65
C PRO A 302 33.32 23.53 16.98
N LEU A 303 32.41 22.55 16.96
CA LEU A 303 32.05 21.76 18.15
C LEU A 303 33.28 21.10 18.77
N THR A 304 33.37 21.18 20.09
CA THR A 304 34.22 20.29 20.87
C THR A 304 33.55 18.93 21.06
N GLU A 305 34.34 17.93 21.44
CA GLU A 305 33.79 16.61 21.77
C GLU A 305 32.75 16.68 22.90
N ALA A 306 33.00 17.45 23.95
CA ALA A 306 32.08 17.58 25.06
C ALA A 306 30.72 18.17 24.64
N GLU A 307 30.71 19.21 23.80
CA GLU A 307 29.47 19.83 23.30
C GLU A 307 28.71 18.90 22.34
N MET A 308 29.44 18.13 21.52
CA MET A 308 28.85 17.16 20.59
C MET A 308 28.18 15.99 21.33
N LEU A 309 28.76 15.55 22.44
CA LEU A 309 28.25 14.44 23.25
C LEU A 309 27.31 14.88 24.38
N ASP A 310 27.02 16.18 24.50
CA ASP A 310 26.08 16.71 25.47
C ASP A 310 24.65 16.22 25.18
N VAL A 311 23.98 15.69 26.20
CA VAL A 311 22.64 15.09 26.07
C VAL A 311 21.57 16.16 25.94
N GLU A 312 21.74 17.32 26.58
CA GLU A 312 20.73 18.37 26.59
C GLU A 312 20.81 19.29 25.37
N ASN A 313 22.02 19.49 24.84
CA ASN A 313 22.30 20.53 23.84
C ASN A 313 22.98 20.02 22.56
N GLY A 314 23.55 18.82 22.57
CA GLY A 314 24.23 18.23 21.43
C GLY A 314 23.24 17.84 20.32
N PHE A 315 23.28 18.56 19.20
CA PHE A 315 22.49 18.26 17.99
C PHE A 315 20.96 18.12 18.20
N ASN A 316 20.43 18.82 19.20
CA ASN A 316 19.00 18.88 19.51
C ASN A 316 18.53 20.27 20.00
N SER A 317 19.44 21.25 20.10
CA SER A 317 19.18 22.62 20.54
C SER A 317 19.94 23.64 19.68
N LEU A 318 19.57 24.91 19.80
CA LEU A 318 20.27 26.01 19.13
C LEU A 318 21.47 26.54 19.93
N GLU A 319 21.70 26.07 21.15
CA GLU A 319 22.76 26.58 22.03
C GLU A 319 24.17 26.47 21.44
N PRO A 320 24.57 25.34 20.81
CA PRO A 320 25.96 25.14 20.40
C PRO A 320 26.52 26.27 19.54
N SER A 321 27.71 26.77 19.89
CA SER A 321 28.30 27.95 19.24
C SER A 321 28.56 27.76 17.75
N SER A 322 28.75 26.53 17.28
CA SER A 322 29.05 26.20 15.88
C SER A 322 27.88 26.46 14.93
N TRP A 323 26.65 26.51 15.44
CA TRP A 323 25.45 26.68 14.63
C TRP A 323 25.29 28.16 14.26
N MET A 324 25.40 28.43 12.95
CA MET A 324 25.14 29.75 12.39
C MET A 324 23.64 29.93 12.18
N TRP A 325 22.91 28.88 11.79
CA TRP A 325 21.48 28.93 11.54
C TRP A 325 20.86 27.56 11.82
N GLY A 326 19.67 27.53 12.41
CA GLY A 326 18.94 26.30 12.75
C GLY A 326 17.44 26.48 12.65
N ALA A 327 16.71 25.36 12.73
CA ALA A 327 15.26 25.34 12.87
C ALA A 327 14.88 24.52 14.10
N GLN A 328 13.81 24.92 14.78
CA GLN A 328 13.30 24.23 15.96
C GLN A 328 11.79 24.44 16.08
N PRO A 329 10.99 23.36 16.15
CA PRO A 329 9.55 23.48 16.38
C PRO A 329 9.23 23.75 17.85
N ARG A 330 8.07 24.37 18.09
CA ARG A 330 7.49 24.69 19.41
C ARG A 330 6.51 23.61 19.86
N GLU A 331 6.18 23.63 21.15
CA GLU A 331 5.31 22.63 21.78
C GLU A 331 3.91 22.52 21.15
N ASP A 332 3.39 23.61 20.59
CA ASP A 332 2.07 23.72 19.98
C ASP A 332 2.09 23.48 18.46
N ASP A 333 3.26 23.33 17.84
CA ASP A 333 3.36 23.07 16.41
C ASP A 333 2.76 21.72 16.04
N ARG A 334 2.15 21.67 14.85
CA ARG A 334 1.48 20.46 14.38
C ARG A 334 2.43 19.26 14.32
N VAL A 335 3.68 19.45 13.89
CA VAL A 335 4.69 18.38 13.86
C VAL A 335 4.97 17.78 15.24
N VAL A 336 4.92 18.58 16.31
CA VAL A 336 5.12 18.11 17.69
C VAL A 336 3.88 17.39 18.20
N THR A 337 2.70 17.99 18.03
CA THR A 337 1.44 17.41 18.52
C THR A 337 1.01 16.13 17.82
N THR A 338 1.56 15.81 16.63
CA THR A 338 1.37 14.48 16.01
C THR A 338 2.04 13.35 16.81
N GLY A 339 3.08 13.66 17.60
CA GLY A 339 3.93 12.69 18.27
C GLY A 339 4.81 11.82 17.37
N LEU A 340 4.58 11.78 16.05
CA LEU A 340 5.22 10.84 15.12
C LEU A 340 5.78 11.48 13.83
N CYS A 341 5.26 12.63 13.40
CA CYS A 341 5.60 13.27 12.12
C CYS A 341 6.53 14.49 12.34
N ASN A 342 7.73 14.26 12.86
CA ASN A 342 8.70 15.31 13.20
C ASN A 342 10.16 14.83 13.10
N TRP A 343 11.10 15.77 13.18
CA TRP A 343 12.54 15.51 13.12
C TRP A 343 12.98 14.40 14.08
N THR A 344 12.64 14.52 15.37
CA THR A 344 13.04 13.55 16.40
C THR A 344 12.57 12.14 16.06
N SER A 345 11.30 11.98 15.70
CA SER A 345 10.71 10.69 15.35
C SER A 345 11.41 9.99 14.18
N TRP A 346 12.09 10.74 13.29
CA TRP A 346 12.73 10.18 12.09
C TRP A 346 14.25 10.13 12.15
N MET A 347 14.89 11.03 12.90
CA MET A 347 16.35 11.29 12.86
C MET A 347 17.10 10.86 14.11
N SER A 348 16.42 10.66 15.25
CA SER A 348 17.05 10.24 16.49
C SER A 348 16.76 8.75 16.72
N ASN A 349 17.76 7.94 17.03
CA ASN A 349 17.53 6.54 17.42
C ASN A 349 17.40 6.38 18.95
N GLU A 350 17.49 7.50 19.70
CA GLU A 350 17.56 7.49 21.17
C GLU A 350 16.19 7.59 21.87
N GLN A 351 15.06 7.71 21.15
CA GLN A 351 13.73 7.76 21.75
C GLN A 351 12.93 6.44 21.63
N THR A 352 12.02 6.23 22.58
CA THR A 352 11.16 5.03 22.67
C THR A 352 9.90 5.10 21.80
N PHE A 353 9.72 6.18 21.05
CA PHE A 353 8.58 6.43 20.16
C PHE A 353 9.03 6.85 18.75
N GLY A 354 8.09 7.13 17.86
CA GLY A 354 8.41 7.57 16.50
C GLY A 354 8.88 6.42 15.59
N TYR A 355 9.37 6.77 14.40
CA TYR A 355 9.70 5.80 13.36
C TYR A 355 11.10 5.22 13.48
N ALA A 356 12.06 5.98 14.01
CA ALA A 356 13.44 5.53 14.12
C ALA A 356 13.62 4.32 15.06
N SER A 357 12.70 4.05 15.99
CA SER A 357 12.69 2.82 16.79
C SER A 357 12.33 1.57 15.97
N PHE A 358 11.57 1.72 14.88
CA PHE A 358 11.19 0.61 13.98
C PHE A 358 12.09 0.49 12.75
N VAL A 359 12.58 1.64 12.27
CA VAL A 359 13.47 1.74 11.11
C VAL A 359 14.66 2.63 11.47
N PRO A 360 15.64 2.14 12.25
CA PRO A 360 16.78 2.94 12.66
C PRO A 360 17.51 3.63 11.51
N LEU A 361 18.00 4.83 11.79
CA LEU A 361 18.84 5.60 10.88
C LEU A 361 20.31 5.16 11.02
N CYS A 362 20.93 4.71 9.94
CA CYS A 362 22.30 4.18 9.99
C CYS A 362 23.25 4.92 9.06
N ILE A 363 24.50 5.10 9.52
CA ILE A 363 25.63 5.54 8.68
C ILE A 363 26.20 4.33 7.94
N THR A 364 26.70 4.52 6.72
CA THR A 364 27.33 3.41 5.99
C THR A 364 28.68 2.98 6.61
N PRO A 365 28.92 1.66 6.74
CA PRO A 365 30.18 1.11 7.27
C PRO A 365 31.43 1.65 6.57
N SER A 366 31.39 1.82 5.25
CA SER A 366 32.48 2.38 4.45
C SER A 366 32.83 3.82 4.84
N LEU A 367 31.82 4.65 5.19
CA LEU A 367 32.05 6.01 5.66
C LEU A 367 32.65 6.05 7.07
N VAL A 368 32.19 5.17 7.97
CA VAL A 368 32.80 4.99 9.30
C VAL A 368 34.26 4.55 9.18
N SER A 369 34.56 3.63 8.26
CA SER A 369 35.93 3.14 8.02
C SER A 369 36.89 4.23 7.51
N ASN A 370 36.38 5.36 7.03
CA ASN A 370 37.17 6.53 6.62
C ASN A 370 37.46 7.51 7.77
N MET A 371 36.91 7.27 8.97
CA MET A 371 37.27 8.03 10.16
C MET A 371 38.69 7.63 10.62
N ILE A 372 39.43 8.60 11.16
CA ILE A 372 40.73 8.30 11.77
C ILE A 372 40.53 7.57 13.10
N ALA A 373 41.55 6.84 13.55
CA ALA A 373 41.52 6.23 14.88
C ALA A 373 41.32 7.31 15.95
N ASP A 374 40.50 7.00 16.95
CA ASP A 374 40.10 7.90 18.05
C ASP A 374 39.39 9.19 17.59
N ASP A 375 38.80 9.22 16.39
CA ASP A 375 37.97 10.35 15.97
C ASP A 375 36.76 10.51 16.91
N PRO A 376 36.58 11.66 17.59
CA PRO A 376 35.45 11.87 18.48
C PRO A 376 34.07 11.66 17.84
N ARG A 377 33.97 11.80 16.50
CA ARG A 377 32.72 11.62 15.75
C ARG A 377 32.30 10.17 15.66
N GLU A 378 33.22 9.22 15.84
CA GLU A 378 32.89 7.79 15.87
C GLU A 378 31.87 7.50 16.99
N LYS A 379 31.97 8.22 18.11
CA LYS A 379 31.06 8.12 19.26
C LYS A 379 29.63 8.59 18.97
N LEU A 380 29.37 9.18 17.79
CA LEU A 380 28.03 9.50 17.31
C LEU A 380 27.35 8.32 16.58
N PHE A 381 28.00 7.16 16.52
CA PHE A 381 27.51 5.98 15.84
C PHE A 381 27.81 4.72 16.65
N LYS A 382 26.98 3.70 16.48
CA LYS A 382 27.24 2.39 17.06
C LYS A 382 28.26 1.62 16.21
N THR A 383 29.53 1.55 16.60
CA THR A 383 30.58 0.86 15.82
C THR A 383 31.01 -0.50 16.39
N GLY A 384 30.62 -0.84 17.64
CA GLY A 384 30.89 -2.14 18.26
C GLY A 384 29.88 -2.60 19.34
N PRO A 385 29.85 -3.92 19.67
CA PRO A 385 29.04 -4.43 20.78
C PRO A 385 29.70 -4.16 22.15
N GLY A 386 28.90 -3.94 23.19
CA GLY A 386 29.40 -3.83 24.58
C GLY A 386 30.18 -2.57 24.92
N GLU A 387 30.20 -1.57 24.04
CA GLU A 387 30.77 -0.26 24.32
C GLU A 387 29.87 0.51 25.30
N THR A 388 30.49 1.10 26.33
CA THR A 388 29.76 2.03 27.21
C THR A 388 29.72 3.40 26.53
N VAL A 389 28.55 3.78 26.05
CA VAL A 389 28.34 5.10 25.45
C VAL A 389 27.87 6.05 26.54
N PRO A 390 28.64 7.10 26.91
CA PRO A 390 28.36 7.94 28.08
C PRO A 390 27.03 8.71 28.04
N HIS A 391 26.39 8.80 26.87
CA HIS A 391 25.32 9.74 26.57
C HIS A 391 24.01 9.06 26.11
N LEU A 392 23.82 7.77 26.40
CA LEU A 392 22.55 7.08 26.18
C LEU A 392 21.72 7.01 27.46
N SER A 393 20.46 7.47 27.40
CA SER A 393 19.52 7.40 28.52
C SER A 393 18.21 6.70 28.14
N GLY A 394 17.84 5.63 28.84
CA GLY A 394 16.50 5.05 28.72
C GLY A 394 16.26 4.15 27.50
N ILE A 395 17.30 3.86 26.70
CA ILE A 395 17.25 2.88 25.60
C ILE A 395 18.25 1.75 25.81
N ASP A 396 17.84 0.55 25.43
CA ASP A 396 18.68 -0.63 25.39
C ASP A 396 19.66 -0.55 24.20
N TRP A 397 20.93 -0.29 24.49
CA TRP A 397 22.02 -0.23 23.51
C TRP A 397 22.05 -1.47 22.61
N ASP A 398 21.72 -2.64 23.16
CA ASP A 398 21.78 -3.90 22.42
C ASP A 398 20.65 -4.03 21.39
N GLN A 399 19.57 -3.24 21.51
CA GLN A 399 18.48 -3.20 20.53
C GLN A 399 18.80 -2.34 19.29
N LEU A 400 19.76 -1.42 19.38
CA LEU A 400 20.18 -0.64 18.21
C LEU A 400 20.98 -1.51 17.24
N PRO A 401 20.73 -1.44 15.92
CA PRO A 401 21.57 -2.14 14.95
C PRO A 401 22.98 -1.53 14.92
N LEU A 402 23.96 -2.32 14.46
CA LEU A 402 25.30 -1.78 14.17
C LEU A 402 25.18 -0.63 13.15
N TYR A 403 25.99 0.39 13.33
CA TYR A 403 26.01 1.67 12.61
C TYR A 403 24.77 2.55 12.78
N ALA A 404 23.90 2.26 13.75
CA ALA A 404 22.86 3.19 14.17
C ALA A 404 23.48 4.54 14.59
N SER A 405 22.91 5.64 14.12
CA SER A 405 23.36 6.98 14.51
C SER A 405 22.78 7.43 15.84
N LEU A 406 23.61 8.11 16.62
CA LEU A 406 23.31 8.85 17.84
C LEU A 406 23.56 10.36 17.65
N LYS A 407 23.78 10.81 16.40
CA LYS A 407 24.14 12.19 16.12
C LYS A 407 23.02 13.14 16.50
N PHE A 408 21.80 12.89 16.06
CA PHE A 408 20.65 13.71 16.42
C PHE A 408 19.91 13.08 17.59
N ARG A 409 19.47 13.94 18.53
CA ARG A 409 18.90 13.50 19.80
C ARG A 409 17.54 14.10 20.07
N PRO A 410 16.76 13.50 20.99
CA PRO A 410 15.53 14.11 21.48
C PRO A 410 15.82 15.38 22.27
N TYR A 411 14.91 16.34 22.22
CA TYR A 411 15.10 17.63 22.89
C TYR A 411 15.26 17.45 24.40
N LYS A 412 16.25 18.13 24.98
CA LYS A 412 16.63 18.02 26.40
C LYS A 412 16.96 16.58 26.86
N GLY A 413 17.33 15.70 25.92
CA GLY A 413 17.56 14.28 26.20
C GLY A 413 16.30 13.50 26.60
N CYS A 414 15.09 14.03 26.33
CA CYS A 414 13.85 13.36 26.73
C CYS A 414 13.51 12.22 25.77
N THR A 415 13.61 10.97 26.23
CA THR A 415 13.48 9.79 25.33
C THR A 415 12.10 9.15 25.31
N ASP A 416 11.19 9.53 26.21
CA ASP A 416 9.90 8.84 26.43
C ASP A 416 8.65 9.73 26.33
N ASN A 417 8.80 11.07 26.37
CA ASN A 417 7.69 12.00 26.23
C ASN A 417 7.75 12.75 24.90
N SER A 418 6.93 12.31 23.94
CA SER A 418 6.87 12.89 22.59
C SER A 418 6.55 14.38 22.56
N ALA A 419 5.77 14.92 23.52
CA ALA A 419 5.44 16.34 23.57
C ALA A 419 6.65 17.25 23.87
N ILE A 420 7.69 16.71 24.52
CA ILE A 420 8.95 17.42 24.79
C ILE A 420 9.98 17.04 23.74
N ALA A 421 10.21 15.73 23.58
CA ALA A 421 11.23 15.14 22.74
C ALA A 421 11.16 15.61 21.27
N SER A 422 9.96 15.80 20.72
CA SER A 422 9.75 16.22 19.33
C SER A 422 10.07 17.69 19.04
N GLN A 423 10.45 18.48 20.04
CA GLN A 423 10.89 19.88 19.90
C GLN A 423 12.38 20.02 19.53
N SER A 424 13.03 18.95 19.05
CA SER A 424 14.47 18.98 18.74
C SER A 424 14.79 19.98 17.63
N ALA A 425 15.81 20.79 17.85
CA ALA A 425 16.39 21.64 16.83
C ALA A 425 17.27 20.84 15.86
N TYR A 426 17.45 21.35 14.65
CA TYR A 426 18.39 20.81 13.66
C TYR A 426 19.11 21.94 12.90
N PRO A 427 20.38 21.72 12.48
CA PRO A 427 21.18 22.77 11.87
C PRO A 427 20.81 22.99 10.40
N LEU A 428 20.72 24.26 10.01
CA LEU A 428 20.59 24.67 8.60
C LEU A 428 21.94 25.12 8.01
N MET A 429 22.83 25.64 8.86
CA MET A 429 24.20 26.03 8.52
C MET A 429 25.08 26.04 9.76
N ARG A 430 26.27 25.44 9.66
CA ARG A 430 27.30 25.45 10.71
C ARG A 430 28.62 26.01 10.21
N VAL A 431 29.45 26.50 11.11
CA VAL A 431 30.75 27.10 10.75
C VAL A 431 31.73 26.07 10.17
N GLU A 432 31.64 24.79 10.57
CA GLU A 432 32.47 23.71 10.04
C GLU A 432 32.28 23.54 8.54
N GLU A 433 31.05 23.70 8.04
CA GLU A 433 30.78 23.70 6.60
C GLU A 433 31.60 24.77 5.88
N MET A 434 31.74 25.97 6.45
CA MET A 434 32.51 27.06 5.84
C MET A 434 34.00 26.74 5.79
N TYR A 435 34.56 26.08 6.82
CA TYR A 435 35.95 25.61 6.79
C TYR A 435 36.19 24.62 5.66
N PHE A 436 35.26 23.67 5.46
CA PHE A 436 35.36 22.69 4.38
C PHE A 436 35.15 23.33 3.00
N ILE A 437 34.21 24.27 2.84
CA ILE A 437 34.03 25.02 1.59
C ILE A 437 35.30 25.80 1.25
N GLU A 438 35.91 26.48 2.22
CA GLU A 438 37.14 27.24 1.97
C GLU A 438 38.30 26.34 1.56
N ALA A 439 38.52 25.24 2.29
CA ALA A 439 39.58 24.28 1.98
C ALA A 439 39.39 23.68 0.57
N GLU A 440 38.18 23.26 0.25
CA GLU A 440 37.87 22.65 -1.03
C GLU A 440 38.01 23.65 -2.19
N ALA A 441 37.40 24.82 -2.06
CA ALA A 441 37.45 25.85 -3.08
C ALA A 441 38.90 26.31 -3.33
N LYS A 442 39.74 26.35 -2.29
CA LYS A 442 41.18 26.56 -2.45
C LYS A 442 41.87 25.42 -3.16
N ALA A 443 41.56 24.16 -2.83
CA ALA A 443 42.15 22.98 -3.49
C ALA A 443 41.91 22.95 -5.00
N HIS A 444 40.77 23.45 -5.49
CA HIS A 444 40.50 23.60 -6.93
C HIS A 444 41.50 24.52 -7.65
N SER A 445 42.07 25.50 -6.95
CA SER A 445 43.05 26.46 -7.49
C SER A 445 44.50 26.16 -7.10
N SER A 446 44.71 25.59 -5.91
CA SER A 446 45.99 25.29 -5.30
C SER A 446 45.82 24.16 -4.29
N VAL A 447 46.26 22.96 -4.69
CA VAL A 447 46.18 21.73 -3.86
C VAL A 447 46.85 21.94 -2.50
N SER A 448 48.04 22.57 -2.49
CA SER A 448 48.79 22.81 -1.26
C SER A 448 48.08 23.76 -0.30
N GLU A 449 47.46 24.83 -0.79
CA GLU A 449 46.69 25.75 0.07
C GLU A 449 45.44 25.06 0.64
N GLY A 450 44.69 24.33 -0.19
CA GLY A 450 43.48 23.64 0.25
C GLY A 450 43.77 22.56 1.29
N MET A 451 44.80 21.73 1.06
CA MET A 451 45.22 20.70 2.00
C MET A 451 45.78 21.31 3.30
N ALA A 452 46.52 22.43 3.23
CA ALA A 452 46.99 23.11 4.43
C ALA A 452 45.84 23.63 5.31
N LEU A 453 44.76 24.11 4.69
CA LEU A 453 43.54 24.53 5.42
C LEU A 453 42.84 23.33 6.06
N LEU A 454 42.70 22.22 5.33
CA LEU A 454 42.17 20.97 5.88
C LEU A 454 43.01 20.48 7.06
N ASP A 455 44.33 20.39 6.89
CA ASP A 455 45.28 19.94 7.91
C ASP A 455 45.18 20.78 9.18
N ALA A 456 45.11 22.10 9.03
CA ALA A 456 44.98 23.03 10.15
C ALA A 456 43.67 22.82 10.91
N PHE A 457 42.56 22.61 10.20
CA PHE A 457 41.26 22.31 10.81
C PHE A 457 41.29 20.95 11.51
N MET A 458 41.68 19.90 10.81
CA MET A 458 41.66 18.52 11.29
C MET A 458 42.57 18.33 12.50
N ARG A 459 43.83 18.79 12.47
CA ARG A 459 44.75 18.65 13.61
C ARG A 459 44.28 19.41 14.86
N LYS A 460 43.53 20.49 14.68
CA LYS A 460 43.00 21.28 15.81
C LYS A 460 41.84 20.59 16.50
N TYR A 461 40.95 19.94 15.74
CA TYR A 461 39.68 19.42 16.26
C TYR A 461 39.58 17.89 16.28
N LYS A 462 40.56 17.18 15.72
CA LYS A 462 40.62 15.71 15.58
C LYS A 462 42.06 15.23 15.86
N PRO A 463 42.45 15.12 17.15
CA PRO A 463 43.78 14.68 17.54
C PRO A 463 44.13 13.33 16.90
N GLY A 464 45.32 13.21 16.31
CA GLY A 464 45.75 11.99 15.60
C GLY A 464 45.67 12.08 14.06
N TYR A 465 45.07 13.14 13.50
CA TYR A 465 45.03 13.33 12.05
C TYR A 465 46.45 13.47 11.45
N THR A 466 46.76 12.63 10.45
CA THR A 466 48.01 12.67 9.69
C THR A 466 47.74 13.21 8.29
N SER A 467 48.56 14.16 7.86
CA SER A 467 48.42 14.79 6.54
C SER A 467 48.76 13.83 5.42
N VAL A 468 48.03 13.94 4.32
CA VAL A 468 48.28 13.19 3.10
C VAL A 468 49.09 14.07 2.14
N GLU A 469 50.31 13.65 1.82
CA GLU A 469 51.22 14.41 0.96
C GLU A 469 51.25 13.86 -0.48
N GLY A 470 51.63 14.70 -1.44
CA GLY A 470 51.94 14.28 -2.81
C GLY A 470 50.74 13.87 -3.67
N VAL A 471 49.53 14.31 -3.33
CA VAL A 471 48.28 14.00 -4.04
C VAL A 471 47.99 14.99 -5.17
N ASP A 472 47.28 14.54 -6.20
CA ASP A 472 46.75 15.42 -7.25
C ASP A 472 45.49 16.16 -6.80
N ALA A 473 44.98 17.07 -7.64
CA ALA A 473 43.82 17.89 -7.32
C ALA A 473 42.53 17.08 -7.11
N GLN A 474 42.29 16.05 -7.93
CA GLN A 474 41.09 15.23 -7.83
C GLN A 474 41.08 14.45 -6.50
N HIS A 475 42.22 13.85 -6.15
CA HIS A 475 42.37 13.11 -4.91
C HIS A 475 42.34 14.03 -3.67
N ALA A 476 42.90 15.24 -3.76
CA ALA A 476 42.79 16.24 -2.69
C ALA A 476 41.33 16.64 -2.43
N ILE A 477 40.55 16.89 -3.48
CA ILE A 477 39.11 17.19 -3.36
C ILE A 477 38.38 16.00 -2.72
N GLN A 478 38.66 14.77 -3.14
CA GLN A 478 38.07 13.57 -2.55
C GLN A 478 38.36 13.45 -1.04
N ILE A 479 39.58 13.74 -0.59
CA ILE A 479 39.94 13.72 0.83
C ILE A 479 39.15 14.79 1.60
N ILE A 480 39.09 16.03 1.10
CA ILE A 480 38.36 17.13 1.75
C ILE A 480 36.86 16.79 1.84
N VAL A 481 36.27 16.32 0.75
CA VAL A 481 34.84 15.96 0.68
C VAL A 481 34.53 14.75 1.56
N ALA A 482 35.43 13.77 1.67
CA ALA A 482 35.26 12.66 2.61
C ALA A 482 35.17 13.16 4.06
N GLN A 483 36.05 14.08 4.47
CA GLN A 483 35.99 14.67 5.81
C GLN A 483 34.75 15.54 6.02
N LYS A 484 34.30 16.25 4.99
CA LYS A 484 33.05 17.01 4.98
C LYS A 484 31.82 16.11 5.13
N ARG A 485 31.77 14.97 4.43
CA ARG A 485 30.70 13.95 4.53
C ARG A 485 30.61 13.37 5.93
N ILE A 486 31.75 13.08 6.57
CA ILE A 486 31.80 12.61 7.97
C ILE A 486 31.28 13.70 8.92
N GLU A 487 31.75 14.93 8.79
CA GLU A 487 31.35 16.04 9.66
C GLU A 487 29.86 16.37 9.54
N LEU A 488 29.35 16.48 8.31
CA LEU A 488 28.01 16.97 8.00
C LEU A 488 27.00 15.84 7.75
N TRP A 489 27.32 14.60 8.15
CA TRP A 489 26.44 13.45 7.99
C TRP A 489 25.04 13.73 8.54
N GLY A 490 24.00 13.48 7.74
CA GLY A 490 22.60 13.69 8.13
C GLY A 490 22.12 15.15 8.14
N GLU A 491 22.96 16.10 7.69
CA GLU A 491 22.63 17.53 7.60
C GLU A 491 22.23 17.96 6.16
N GLY A 492 22.04 17.00 5.24
CA GLY A 492 21.54 17.23 3.89
C GLY A 492 22.49 17.94 2.92
N GLN A 493 23.77 18.13 3.26
CA GLN A 493 24.73 18.86 2.40
C GLN A 493 25.49 17.96 1.41
N SER A 494 25.80 16.70 1.77
CA SER A 494 26.59 15.79 0.93
C SER A 494 26.02 15.62 -0.48
N PHE A 495 24.69 15.60 -0.60
CA PHE A 495 23.98 15.52 -1.88
C PHE A 495 24.51 16.50 -2.94
N PHE A 496 24.76 17.75 -2.54
CA PHE A 496 25.21 18.78 -3.48
C PHE A 496 26.66 18.57 -3.93
N ASP A 497 27.50 17.99 -3.07
CA ASP A 497 28.87 17.63 -3.41
C ASP A 497 28.89 16.45 -4.39
N TYR A 498 28.13 15.40 -4.10
CA TYR A 498 27.95 14.26 -5.01
C TYR A 498 27.52 14.73 -6.39
N LYS A 499 26.51 15.61 -6.42
CA LYS A 499 25.95 16.10 -7.66
C LYS A 499 26.91 17.01 -8.42
N ARG A 500 27.57 18.00 -7.81
CA ARG A 500 28.43 18.92 -8.60
C ARG A 500 29.76 18.27 -9.02
N LEU A 501 30.32 17.38 -8.20
CA LEU A 501 31.62 16.73 -8.45
C LEU A 501 31.53 15.46 -9.30
N ASP A 502 30.34 15.13 -9.81
CA ASP A 502 30.10 13.92 -10.60
C ASP A 502 30.48 12.62 -9.86
N MET A 503 30.18 12.55 -8.56
CA MET A 503 30.54 11.38 -7.75
C MET A 503 29.52 10.25 -7.91
N GLY A 504 30.03 9.01 -8.00
CA GLY A 504 29.23 7.79 -7.95
C GLY A 504 28.72 7.46 -6.56
N VAL A 505 27.55 6.81 -6.49
CA VAL A 505 27.04 6.18 -5.28
C VAL A 505 27.37 4.70 -5.35
N ASP A 506 28.01 4.17 -4.32
CA ASP A 506 28.31 2.75 -4.18
C ASP A 506 27.80 2.26 -2.83
N ARG A 507 26.78 1.39 -2.87
CA ARG A 507 26.17 0.74 -1.71
C ARG A 507 26.29 -0.78 -1.79
N ILE A 508 27.20 -1.28 -2.62
CA ILE A 508 27.43 -2.72 -2.85
C ILE A 508 28.82 -3.18 -2.41
N GLN A 509 29.64 -2.27 -1.89
CA GLN A 509 30.98 -2.60 -1.37
C GLN A 509 30.86 -3.65 -0.26
N ASP A 510 31.80 -4.60 -0.20
CA ASP A 510 31.69 -5.82 0.64
C ASP A 510 31.17 -5.58 2.06
N VAL A 511 31.73 -4.58 2.77
CA VAL A 511 31.28 -4.25 4.14
C VAL A 511 29.91 -3.59 4.17
N ASP A 512 29.56 -2.77 3.18
CA ASP A 512 28.27 -2.10 3.10
C ASP A 512 27.15 -3.08 2.72
N ALA A 513 27.40 -3.99 1.79
CA ALA A 513 26.44 -5.00 1.32
C ALA A 513 25.99 -5.97 2.44
N GLN A 514 26.76 -6.09 3.52
CA GLN A 514 26.39 -6.88 4.69
C GLN A 514 25.29 -6.22 5.53
N TYR A 515 25.20 -4.88 5.56
CA TYR A 515 24.31 -4.15 6.46
C TYR A 515 23.23 -3.33 5.74
N ILE A 516 23.50 -2.88 4.51
CA ILE A 516 22.51 -2.20 3.68
C ILE A 516 21.52 -3.23 3.13
N PRO A 517 20.20 -3.02 3.25
CA PRO A 517 19.21 -3.93 2.69
C PRO A 517 19.41 -4.16 1.18
N GLU A 518 19.24 -5.41 0.73
CA GLU A 518 19.50 -5.83 -0.65
C GLU A 518 18.83 -4.91 -1.69
N ASP A 519 17.59 -4.49 -1.47
CA ASP A 519 16.86 -3.63 -2.39
C ASP A 519 17.41 -2.19 -2.49
N GLN A 520 18.23 -1.75 -1.53
CA GLN A 520 18.90 -0.45 -1.49
C GLN A 520 20.35 -0.49 -1.97
N GLN A 521 20.89 -1.68 -2.25
CA GLN A 521 22.27 -1.91 -2.73
C GLN A 521 22.42 -1.48 -4.19
N LEU A 522 22.48 -0.16 -4.41
CA LEU A 522 22.64 0.47 -5.73
C LEU A 522 24.08 0.93 -5.95
N HIS A 523 24.54 0.86 -7.21
CA HIS A 523 25.86 1.30 -7.62
C HIS A 523 25.79 2.10 -8.92
N THR A 524 26.47 3.26 -8.97
CA THR A 524 26.57 4.12 -10.14
C THR A 524 28.02 4.50 -10.44
N ILE A 525 28.31 4.70 -11.72
CA ILE A 525 29.58 5.28 -12.17
C ILE A 525 29.29 6.76 -12.47
N GLY A 526 29.93 7.66 -11.73
CA GLY A 526 29.62 9.08 -11.78
C GLY A 526 28.24 9.42 -11.21
N ARG A 527 27.79 10.66 -11.42
CA ARG A 527 26.53 11.19 -10.85
C ARG A 527 25.34 10.26 -11.14
N PRO A 528 24.60 9.79 -10.13
CA PRO A 528 23.35 9.09 -10.34
C PRO A 528 22.30 9.96 -11.04
N ALA A 529 21.54 9.38 -11.96
CA ALA A 529 20.44 10.06 -12.63
C ALA A 529 19.36 10.56 -11.65
N TRP A 530 19.16 9.85 -10.53
CA TRP A 530 18.20 10.25 -9.49
C TRP A 530 18.54 11.54 -8.75
N MET A 531 19.76 12.07 -8.93
CA MET A 531 20.15 13.38 -8.40
C MET A 531 19.66 14.53 -9.30
N ASN A 532 19.17 14.25 -10.50
CA ASN A 532 18.38 15.18 -11.30
C ASN A 532 16.90 14.97 -10.95
N LEU A 533 16.44 15.58 -9.85
CA LEU A 533 15.10 15.29 -9.31
C LEU A 533 14.00 15.53 -10.36
N SER A 534 13.07 14.59 -10.47
CA SER A 534 11.88 14.72 -11.30
C SER A 534 10.90 15.71 -10.69
N PHE A 535 10.29 16.54 -11.52
CA PHE A 535 9.14 17.37 -11.12
C PHE A 535 7.95 16.45 -10.82
N PRO A 536 7.12 16.76 -9.80
CA PRO A 536 5.86 16.05 -9.65
C PRO A 536 4.95 16.32 -10.85
N ASN A 537 3.93 15.50 -11.00
CA ASN A 537 2.87 15.77 -11.96
C ASN A 537 2.28 17.18 -11.76
N ARG A 538 2.03 17.91 -12.86
CA ARG A 538 1.52 19.28 -12.83
C ARG A 538 0.21 19.41 -12.06
N SER A 539 -0.67 18.40 -12.09
CA SER A 539 -1.94 18.41 -11.35
C SER A 539 -1.76 18.45 -9.83
N ASN A 540 -0.56 18.13 -9.37
CA ASN A 540 -0.21 18.00 -7.96
C ASN A 540 0.61 19.19 -7.44
N MET A 541 0.91 20.18 -8.30
CA MET A 541 1.63 21.40 -7.95
C MET A 541 0.66 22.49 -7.47
N MET A 542 1.08 23.29 -6.48
CA MET A 542 0.36 24.50 -6.07
C MET A 542 0.38 25.57 -7.17
N TYR A 543 1.51 25.72 -7.87
CA TYR A 543 1.67 26.65 -8.99
C TYR A 543 1.86 25.87 -10.30
N PRO A 544 0.78 25.47 -11.01
CA PRO A 544 0.85 24.61 -12.18
C PRO A 544 1.34 25.35 -13.43
N TRP A 545 2.66 25.57 -13.52
CA TRP A 545 3.34 26.15 -14.68
C TRP A 545 3.38 25.17 -15.87
N ASN A 546 3.75 25.67 -17.06
CA ASN A 546 3.85 24.84 -18.25
C ASN A 546 5.12 23.97 -18.24
N THR A 547 5.00 22.75 -17.72
CA THR A 547 6.14 21.84 -17.59
C THR A 547 6.69 21.37 -18.92
N ILE A 548 5.89 21.37 -20.00
CA ILE A 548 6.15 20.56 -21.19
C ILE A 548 7.46 20.86 -21.86
N GLY A 549 8.22 19.79 -22.02
CA GLY A 549 9.53 19.83 -22.63
C GLY A 549 10.58 20.44 -21.71
N GLN A 550 10.23 20.74 -20.48
CA GLN A 550 11.08 21.32 -19.46
C GLN A 550 11.25 20.35 -18.29
N GLU A 551 10.78 19.11 -18.36
CA GLU A 551 10.88 18.14 -17.29
C GLU A 551 12.25 17.45 -17.29
N ASN A 552 12.74 17.11 -16.09
CA ASN A 552 13.86 16.18 -15.98
C ASN A 552 13.40 14.76 -16.34
N PRO A 553 14.25 13.92 -16.95
CA PRO A 553 13.89 12.56 -17.29
C PRO A 553 13.62 11.75 -16.03
N ASP A 554 12.63 10.85 -16.07
CA ASP A 554 12.28 10.01 -14.92
C ASP A 554 13.40 8.97 -14.65
N PRO A 555 14.13 9.08 -13.53
CA PRO A 555 15.20 8.16 -13.21
C PRO A 555 14.67 6.92 -12.48
N SER A 556 13.37 6.79 -12.23
CA SER A 556 12.83 5.76 -11.36
C SER A 556 12.88 4.36 -11.99
N GLY A 557 13.44 3.41 -11.24
CA GLY A 557 13.54 2.01 -11.60
C GLY A 557 14.61 1.72 -12.64
N ILE A 558 15.49 2.67 -12.98
CA ILE A 558 16.53 2.44 -14.00
C ILE A 558 17.74 1.68 -13.46
N TYR A 559 17.91 1.62 -12.13
CA TYR A 559 18.99 0.91 -11.45
C TYR A 559 18.51 -0.39 -10.80
N LYS A 560 19.40 -1.39 -10.76
CA LYS A 560 19.13 -2.70 -10.16
C LYS A 560 19.88 -2.88 -8.84
N PRO A 561 19.26 -3.52 -7.84
CA PRO A 561 19.97 -4.10 -6.70
C PRO A 561 21.16 -4.96 -7.14
N GLY A 562 22.29 -4.84 -6.46
CA GLY A 562 23.54 -5.55 -6.80
C GLY A 562 24.34 -4.91 -7.94
N GLY A 563 23.90 -3.76 -8.46
CA GLY A 563 24.59 -3.00 -9.49
C GLY A 563 24.04 -3.21 -10.91
N GLY A 564 24.38 -2.25 -11.78
CA GLY A 564 23.96 -2.22 -13.18
C GLY A 564 22.62 -1.51 -13.42
N THR A 565 22.31 -1.29 -14.70
CA THR A 565 21.10 -0.59 -15.15
C THR A 565 20.18 -1.52 -15.97
N VAL A 566 18.90 -1.18 -16.07
CA VAL A 566 17.91 -1.94 -16.89
C VAL A 566 18.09 -1.77 -18.40
N GLY A 567 19.02 -0.93 -18.86
CA GLY A 567 19.33 -0.70 -20.27
C GLY A 567 19.96 0.68 -20.47
N PHE A 568 20.82 0.84 -21.47
CA PHE A 568 21.59 2.08 -21.69
C PHE A 568 20.72 3.26 -22.18
N GLY A 569 20.91 4.43 -21.54
CA GLY A 569 20.92 5.78 -22.14
C GLY A 569 19.62 6.41 -22.66
N GLU A 570 18.54 5.67 -22.91
CA GLU A 570 17.30 6.27 -23.41
C GLU A 570 16.27 6.41 -22.29
N SER A 571 15.92 7.67 -21.96
CA SER A 571 14.82 7.97 -21.05
C SER A 571 13.51 7.68 -21.75
N TYR A 572 12.87 6.57 -21.38
CA TYR A 572 11.57 6.18 -21.93
C TYR A 572 10.43 6.78 -21.12
N TYR A 573 9.40 7.16 -21.85
CA TYR A 573 8.25 7.89 -21.39
C TYR A 573 6.98 7.18 -21.87
N SER A 574 5.94 7.18 -21.03
CA SER A 574 4.63 6.67 -21.42
C SER A 574 3.87 7.74 -22.19
N VAL A 575 3.58 7.49 -23.46
CA VAL A 575 2.79 8.38 -24.31
C VAL A 575 1.50 7.66 -24.66
N ARG A 576 0.36 8.34 -24.46
CA ARG A 576 -0.94 7.72 -24.69
C ARG A 576 -1.65 8.31 -25.89
N PHE A 577 -2.17 7.41 -26.70
CA PHE A 577 -2.92 7.67 -27.92
C PHE A 577 -4.36 7.20 -27.73
N ASN A 578 -5.35 7.94 -28.21
CA ASN A 578 -6.72 7.44 -28.21
C ASN A 578 -7.00 6.51 -29.40
N ASP A 579 -8.04 5.68 -29.33
CA ASP A 579 -8.39 4.66 -30.35
C ASP A 579 -8.51 5.27 -31.75
N GLY A 580 -9.01 6.51 -31.85
CA GLY A 580 -9.18 7.21 -33.12
C GLY A 580 -7.89 7.41 -33.92
N ILE A 581 -6.75 7.65 -33.26
CA ILE A 581 -5.46 7.80 -33.96
C ILE A 581 -4.83 6.43 -34.24
N VAL A 582 -5.01 5.47 -33.34
CA VAL A 582 -4.47 4.12 -33.48
C VAL A 582 -5.12 3.42 -34.67
N ARG A 583 -6.45 3.46 -34.75
CA ARG A 583 -7.21 2.83 -35.83
C ARG A 583 -6.83 3.38 -37.19
N GLU A 584 -6.59 4.68 -37.27
CA GLU A 584 -6.31 5.37 -38.53
C GLU A 584 -4.84 5.33 -38.93
N LEU A 585 -3.91 5.39 -37.96
CA LEU A 585 -2.47 5.24 -38.20
C LEU A 585 -2.10 3.78 -38.50
N PHE A 586 -2.77 2.82 -37.86
CA PHE A 586 -2.29 1.44 -37.78
C PHE A 586 -3.31 0.37 -38.16
N GLY A 587 -4.58 0.73 -38.41
CA GLY A 587 -5.62 -0.22 -38.81
C GLY A 587 -6.09 -1.17 -37.70
N LEU A 588 -5.78 -0.88 -36.44
CA LEU A 588 -6.06 -1.74 -35.29
C LEU A 588 -7.33 -1.28 -34.56
N SER A 589 -8.23 -2.21 -34.21
CA SER A 589 -9.29 -1.97 -33.24
C SER A 589 -8.83 -2.46 -31.87
N THR A 590 -8.72 -1.59 -30.87
CA THR A 590 -8.40 -2.03 -29.50
C THR A 590 -9.63 -2.11 -28.60
N PRO A 591 -9.67 -3.03 -27.62
CA PRO A 591 -10.73 -3.11 -26.63
C PRO A 591 -10.72 -1.94 -25.63
N SER A 592 -9.68 -1.09 -25.67
CA SER A 592 -9.50 0.11 -24.85
C SER A 592 -9.61 1.35 -25.73
N GLU A 593 -10.24 2.42 -25.21
CA GLU A 593 -10.31 3.74 -25.87
C GLU A 593 -8.94 4.42 -26.00
N TYR A 594 -7.91 3.90 -25.35
CA TYR A 594 -6.54 4.41 -25.43
C TYR A 594 -5.47 3.31 -25.44
N ILE A 595 -4.35 3.56 -26.14
CA ILE A 595 -3.12 2.76 -26.10
C ILE A 595 -2.00 3.59 -25.48
N THR A 596 -1.29 3.01 -24.51
CA THR A 596 -0.06 3.60 -23.96
C THR A 596 1.14 2.94 -24.63
N LEU A 597 2.03 3.75 -25.21
CA LEU A 597 3.26 3.32 -25.87
C LEU A 597 4.48 3.86 -25.10
N ARG A 598 5.59 3.13 -25.11
CA ARG A 598 6.87 3.64 -24.59
C ARG A 598 7.61 4.43 -25.67
N ALA A 599 8.08 5.62 -25.31
CA ALA A 599 8.76 6.53 -26.22
C ALA A 599 10.02 7.16 -25.60
N CYS A 600 11.10 7.39 -26.34
CA CYS A 600 12.28 8.13 -25.86
C CYS A 600 12.49 9.42 -26.64
N ALA A 601 13.33 10.33 -26.16
CA ALA A 601 13.61 11.59 -26.86
C ALA A 601 14.57 11.38 -28.06
N MET A 602 14.43 12.18 -29.13
CA MET A 602 15.37 12.20 -30.26
C MET A 602 16.68 12.93 -29.91
N ASP A 603 17.82 12.41 -30.37
CA ASP A 603 19.15 12.98 -30.08
C ASP A 603 19.49 14.28 -30.84
N THR A 604 18.74 14.64 -31.88
CA THR A 604 19.10 15.74 -32.81
C THR A 604 17.94 16.69 -33.19
N ALA A 605 16.73 16.45 -32.68
CA ALA A 605 15.56 17.28 -32.96
C ALA A 605 14.57 17.24 -31.78
N GLN A 606 13.77 18.29 -31.61
CA GLN A 606 12.69 18.31 -30.63
C GLN A 606 11.58 17.30 -31.04
N GLY A 607 11.69 16.07 -30.58
CA GLY A 607 10.73 15.00 -30.84
C GLY A 607 10.91 13.75 -29.96
N ILE A 608 9.95 12.83 -30.05
CA ILE A 608 9.94 11.51 -29.36
C ILE A 608 10.01 10.35 -30.33
N VAL A 609 10.36 9.18 -29.84
CA VAL A 609 10.68 7.97 -30.58
C VAL A 609 9.95 6.78 -29.95
N LEU A 610 8.96 6.15 -30.59
CA LEU A 610 8.19 5.02 -30.03
C LEU A 610 8.92 3.68 -30.25
N GLN A 611 8.91 2.78 -29.25
CA GLN A 611 9.57 1.47 -29.34
C GLN A 611 8.66 0.25 -29.09
N GLU A 612 7.73 0.25 -28.11
CA GLU A 612 6.96 -0.95 -27.72
C GLU A 612 5.60 -0.62 -27.07
N PRO A 613 4.57 -1.52 -27.11
CA PRO A 613 4.49 -2.86 -27.73
C PRO A 613 4.32 -2.81 -29.27
N PHE A 614 4.52 -1.64 -29.87
CA PHE A 614 4.33 -1.39 -31.29
C PHE A 614 5.10 -2.36 -32.20
N ALA A 615 6.31 -2.77 -31.81
CA ALA A 615 7.09 -3.79 -32.51
C ALA A 615 6.34 -5.12 -32.69
N GLN A 616 5.57 -5.57 -31.69
CA GLN A 616 4.83 -6.84 -31.76
C GLN A 616 3.58 -6.74 -32.62
N VAL A 617 2.99 -5.55 -32.74
CA VAL A 617 1.75 -5.35 -33.49
C VAL A 617 2.02 -5.05 -34.97
N ALA A 618 3.07 -4.29 -35.27
CA ALA A 618 3.46 -3.93 -36.63
C ALA A 618 4.10 -5.08 -37.43
N ASP A 619 4.70 -6.07 -36.75
CA ASP A 619 5.33 -7.27 -37.37
C ASP A 619 4.30 -8.13 -38.12
N SER A 620 3.04 -8.12 -37.68
CA SER A 620 1.98 -8.95 -38.28
C SER A 620 1.35 -8.37 -39.57
N THR A 621 1.51 -7.07 -39.86
CA THR A 621 0.77 -6.41 -40.97
C THR A 621 1.54 -5.38 -41.78
N MET A 622 2.66 -4.80 -41.31
CA MET A 622 3.31 -3.66 -41.98
C MET A 622 4.84 -3.72 -42.18
N GLY A 623 5.51 -4.80 -41.76
CA GLY A 623 6.92 -5.04 -42.08
C GLY A 623 7.93 -4.14 -41.38
N TYR A 624 7.55 -3.51 -40.27
CA TYR A 624 8.41 -2.66 -39.44
C TYR A 624 9.65 -3.43 -38.94
N ASP A 625 10.84 -2.92 -39.23
CA ASP A 625 12.13 -3.59 -38.98
C ASP A 625 12.67 -3.40 -37.54
N GLY A 626 11.87 -2.83 -36.63
CA GLY A 626 12.28 -2.51 -35.27
C GLY A 626 12.96 -1.14 -35.12
N SER A 627 13.07 -0.33 -36.19
CA SER A 627 13.69 1.00 -36.12
C SER A 627 12.79 2.02 -35.41
N PRO A 628 13.29 2.77 -34.42
CA PRO A 628 12.45 3.60 -33.57
C PRO A 628 11.61 4.69 -34.30
N LEU A 629 10.34 4.91 -33.88
CA LEU A 629 9.35 5.75 -34.59
C LEU A 629 9.31 7.21 -34.11
N SER A 630 9.77 8.19 -34.90
CA SER A 630 9.87 9.60 -34.46
C SER A 630 8.57 10.44 -34.57
N ILE A 631 8.34 11.40 -33.65
CA ILE A 631 7.27 12.43 -33.65
C ILE A 631 7.92 13.77 -33.30
N ARG A 632 7.90 14.75 -34.22
CA ARG A 632 8.55 16.06 -34.01
C ARG A 632 7.56 17.14 -33.60
N LEU A 633 7.87 17.87 -32.53
CA LEU A 633 7.04 18.95 -31.98
C LEU A 633 7.79 20.28 -32.17
N ASN A 634 7.29 21.18 -33.02
CA ASN A 634 7.87 22.53 -33.16
C ASN A 634 7.07 23.52 -32.32
N GLY A 635 7.71 24.07 -31.28
CA GLY A 635 7.07 24.95 -30.29
C GLY A 635 7.10 26.45 -30.64
N THR A 636 5.98 27.14 -30.42
CA THR A 636 5.80 28.39 -29.63
C THR A 636 4.30 28.47 -29.27
N GLU A 637 3.93 29.19 -28.20
CA GLU A 637 2.62 29.24 -27.49
C GLU A 637 1.32 28.88 -28.26
N ALA A 638 0.43 28.17 -27.55
CA ALA A 638 -0.61 27.28 -28.07
C ALA A 638 -1.63 27.87 -29.08
N SER A 639 -1.28 27.78 -30.36
CA SER A 639 -2.14 27.30 -31.44
C SER A 639 -1.22 26.55 -32.39
N ILE A 640 -1.29 25.20 -32.42
CA ILE A 640 -0.36 24.39 -33.23
C ILE A 640 -0.64 24.70 -34.70
N PRO A 641 0.20 25.45 -35.45
CA PRO A 641 -0.04 25.68 -36.87
C PRO A 641 0.04 24.35 -37.61
N ALA A 642 -0.63 24.23 -38.76
CA ALA A 642 -0.57 23.03 -39.63
C ALA A 642 0.88 22.59 -39.92
N GLN A 643 1.42 21.65 -39.12
CA GLN A 643 2.82 21.20 -39.22
C GLN A 643 2.93 19.67 -39.41
N PRO A 644 3.90 19.22 -40.22
CA PRO A 644 4.24 17.82 -40.45
C PRO A 644 5.03 17.18 -39.29
N LEU A 645 4.49 16.13 -38.69
CA LEU A 645 5.20 15.15 -37.82
C LEU A 645 5.81 14.07 -38.73
N GLY A 646 6.98 13.50 -38.46
CA GLY A 646 7.60 12.52 -39.38
C GLY A 646 8.23 11.30 -38.69
N PHE A 647 7.92 10.10 -39.18
CA PHE A 647 8.54 8.80 -38.84
C PHE A 647 9.05 8.06 -40.09
N LYS A 648 9.56 6.83 -39.95
CA LYS A 648 9.91 5.96 -41.09
C LYS A 648 9.21 4.60 -40.98
N VAL A 649 8.79 4.06 -42.12
CA VAL A 649 8.30 2.67 -42.26
C VAL A 649 9.05 2.06 -43.44
N ASN A 650 9.75 0.95 -43.23
CA ASN A 650 10.53 0.23 -44.25
C ASN A 650 11.58 1.12 -44.94
N GLY A 651 12.27 1.97 -44.16
CA GLY A 651 13.23 2.95 -44.66
C GLY A 651 12.63 4.20 -45.33
N ASN A 652 11.32 4.22 -45.61
CA ASN A 652 10.63 5.35 -46.23
C ASN A 652 10.09 6.33 -45.19
N SER A 653 10.30 7.63 -45.39
CA SER A 653 9.76 8.67 -44.49
C SER A 653 8.24 8.74 -44.60
N VAL A 654 7.57 8.71 -43.45
CA VAL A 654 6.13 8.83 -43.26
C VAL A 654 5.85 10.09 -42.48
N THR A 655 4.99 10.97 -42.97
CA THR A 655 4.73 12.28 -42.34
C THR A 655 3.27 12.42 -41.92
N VAL A 656 2.99 12.59 -40.63
CA VAL A 656 1.68 12.95 -40.07
C VAL A 656 1.54 14.46 -39.98
N GLN A 657 0.91 15.10 -40.94
CA GLN A 657 0.69 16.54 -40.91
C GLN A 657 -0.72 16.87 -40.44
N SER A 658 -0.83 17.77 -39.48
CA SER A 658 -2.15 18.34 -39.18
C SER A 658 -2.51 19.39 -40.23
N THR A 659 -3.71 19.33 -40.79
CA THR A 659 -4.24 20.28 -41.79
C THR A 659 -4.98 21.45 -41.16
N ARG A 660 -5.22 21.41 -39.85
CA ARG A 660 -5.85 22.48 -39.06
C ARG A 660 -5.15 22.60 -37.72
N ASN A 661 -5.30 23.74 -37.05
CA ASN A 661 -4.60 23.93 -35.80
C ASN A 661 -5.13 22.99 -34.71
N GLY A 662 -4.21 22.28 -34.07
CA GLY A 662 -4.49 21.54 -32.83
C GLY A 662 -4.52 22.49 -31.63
N THR A 663 -5.30 22.14 -30.63
CA THR A 663 -5.29 22.81 -29.33
C THR A 663 -4.41 22.03 -28.38
N PHE A 664 -3.62 22.74 -27.57
CA PHE A 664 -2.80 22.15 -26.54
C PHE A 664 -3.28 22.67 -25.18
N THR A 665 -3.82 21.78 -24.35
CA THR A 665 -4.35 22.11 -23.02
C THR A 665 -3.97 21.00 -22.06
N ASN A 666 -3.34 21.34 -20.93
CA ASN A 666 -2.97 20.41 -19.86
C ASN A 666 -2.28 19.12 -20.36
N GLY A 667 -1.13 19.19 -21.05
CA GLY A 667 -0.42 17.97 -21.47
C GLY A 667 -1.11 17.14 -22.55
N ILE A 668 -2.26 17.59 -23.06
CA ILE A 668 -3.06 16.91 -24.07
C ILE A 668 -3.04 17.73 -25.34
N ILE A 669 -2.57 17.10 -26.41
CA ILE A 669 -2.63 17.63 -27.76
C ILE A 669 -3.91 17.11 -28.39
N THR A 670 -4.84 18.01 -28.70
CA THR A 670 -6.13 17.68 -29.33
C THR A 670 -6.13 18.18 -30.78
N PHE A 671 -6.31 17.27 -31.72
CA PHE A 671 -6.47 17.63 -33.13
C PHE A 671 -7.95 17.66 -33.52
N PRO A 672 -8.41 18.66 -34.28
CA PRO A 672 -9.76 18.67 -34.82
C PRO A 672 -10.08 17.40 -35.63
N ARG A 673 -11.35 16.97 -35.67
CA ARG A 673 -11.76 15.80 -36.49
C ARG A 673 -11.31 15.95 -37.93
N ASN A 674 -10.87 14.89 -38.60
CA ASN A 674 -10.44 14.93 -40.00
C ASN A 674 -9.34 15.97 -40.32
N SER A 675 -8.53 16.36 -39.32
CA SER A 675 -7.46 17.35 -39.49
C SER A 675 -6.07 16.75 -39.56
N ILE A 676 -5.95 15.45 -39.83
CA ILE A 676 -4.67 14.75 -39.90
C ILE A 676 -4.52 14.14 -41.30
N THR A 677 -3.34 14.30 -41.87
CA THR A 677 -2.93 13.70 -43.15
C THR A 677 -1.68 12.89 -42.94
N LEU A 678 -1.61 11.73 -43.58
CA LEU A 678 -0.47 10.82 -43.59
C LEU A 678 0.16 10.84 -44.97
N THR A 679 1.45 11.08 -45.05
CA THR A 679 2.21 10.99 -46.29
C THR A 679 3.15 9.79 -46.20
N TYR A 680 3.02 8.77 -47.04
CA TYR A 680 3.93 7.62 -47.13
C TYR A 680 4.63 7.63 -48.50
N GLY A 681 5.93 7.95 -48.55
CA GLY A 681 6.62 8.15 -49.83
C GLY A 681 5.97 9.28 -50.66
N SER A 682 5.29 8.94 -51.75
CA SER A 682 4.55 9.89 -52.61
C SER A 682 3.04 9.89 -52.39
N GLU A 683 2.52 9.00 -51.55
CA GLU A 683 1.08 8.85 -51.30
C GLU A 683 0.64 9.69 -50.11
N VAL A 684 -0.50 10.40 -50.25
CA VAL A 684 -1.11 11.18 -49.17
C VAL A 684 -2.49 10.61 -48.85
N LYS A 685 -2.74 10.29 -47.58
CA LYS A 685 -4.01 9.78 -47.05
C LYS A 685 -4.57 10.71 -45.97
N VAL A 686 -5.84 11.11 -46.09
CA VAL A 686 -6.54 11.85 -45.03
C VAL A 686 -7.03 10.87 -43.97
N VAL A 687 -6.77 11.17 -42.69
CA VAL A 687 -7.28 10.41 -41.54
C VAL A 687 -8.73 10.82 -41.28
N ASN A 688 -9.66 9.86 -41.37
CA ASN A 688 -11.10 10.10 -41.21
C ASN A 688 -11.58 9.72 -39.81
N SER A 689 -10.96 10.27 -38.77
CA SER A 689 -11.35 9.98 -37.40
C SER A 689 -12.72 10.58 -37.08
N GLN A 690 -13.69 9.73 -36.69
CA GLN A 690 -15.02 10.18 -36.24
C GLN A 690 -15.01 10.81 -34.84
N VAL A 691 -13.89 10.66 -34.11
CA VAL A 691 -13.67 11.21 -32.77
C VAL A 691 -12.54 12.26 -32.79
N LEU A 692 -12.44 13.08 -31.74
CA LEU A 692 -11.28 13.95 -31.55
C LEU A 692 -10.04 13.09 -31.35
N THR A 693 -8.89 13.51 -31.88
CA THR A 693 -7.62 12.79 -31.70
C THR A 693 -6.84 13.42 -30.54
N GLU A 694 -6.47 12.61 -29.55
CA GLU A 694 -5.72 13.06 -28.37
C GLU A 694 -4.38 12.33 -28.27
N VAL A 695 -3.30 13.10 -28.08
CA VAL A 695 -2.00 12.59 -27.63
C VAL A 695 -1.73 13.15 -26.25
N ARG A 696 -1.52 12.25 -25.27
CA ARG A 696 -1.23 12.61 -23.88
C ARG A 696 0.25 12.40 -23.60
N LEU A 697 0.92 13.47 -23.20
CA LEU A 697 2.32 13.48 -22.82
C LEU A 697 2.50 12.96 -21.37
N PRO A 698 3.72 12.52 -21.01
CA PRO A 698 3.98 11.70 -19.81
C PRO A 698 3.66 12.39 -18.48
N ASP A 699 3.75 13.72 -18.43
CA ASP A 699 3.53 14.50 -17.19
C ASP A 699 2.07 14.70 -16.84
N ASN A 700 1.15 14.20 -17.69
CA ASN A 700 -0.27 14.27 -17.43
C ASN A 700 -0.87 12.86 -17.25
N ASN A 701 -0.62 12.31 -16.07
CA ASN A 701 -1.26 11.09 -15.55
C ASN A 701 -2.58 11.29 -14.73
N PRO A 702 -3.33 12.40 -14.77
CA PRO A 702 -4.72 12.29 -14.38
C PRO A 702 -5.42 11.48 -15.48
N GLN A 703 -5.72 10.22 -15.15
CA GLN A 703 -6.78 9.50 -15.85
C GLN A 703 -8.04 10.37 -15.76
N PRO A 704 -8.76 10.63 -16.87
CA PRO A 704 -10.11 11.11 -16.75
C PRO A 704 -10.85 10.14 -15.85
N GLY A 705 -11.57 10.64 -14.86
CA GLY A 705 -12.03 9.74 -13.82
C GLY A 705 -12.80 10.47 -12.75
N PHE A 706 -13.52 9.68 -11.98
CA PHE A 706 -14.26 10.21 -10.86
C PHE A 706 -14.29 9.22 -9.71
N ARG A 707 -14.48 9.77 -8.50
CA ARG A 707 -14.82 9.01 -7.29
C ARG A 707 -16.10 9.61 -6.71
N ILE A 708 -16.93 8.77 -6.11
CA ILE A 708 -18.12 9.19 -5.38
C ILE A 708 -18.02 8.63 -3.96
N GLY A 709 -18.18 9.50 -2.96
CA GLY A 709 -18.19 9.11 -1.55
C GLY A 709 -19.61 8.79 -1.11
N CYS A 710 -19.88 7.55 -0.76
CA CYS A 710 -21.19 7.06 -0.31
C CYS A 710 -21.17 6.44 1.09
N ASP A 711 -20.09 6.63 1.85
CA ASP A 711 -19.91 6.06 3.19
C ASP A 711 -20.57 6.94 4.26
N PHE A 712 -21.35 6.34 5.17
CA PHE A 712 -22.14 7.06 6.19
C PHE A 712 -21.45 7.19 7.57
N TYR A 713 -20.21 6.74 7.71
CA TYR A 713 -19.47 6.81 8.98
C TYR A 713 -18.85 8.18 9.25
N ALA A 714 -18.53 8.48 10.50
CA ALA A 714 -17.92 9.73 10.90
C ALA A 714 -16.52 9.91 10.27
N GLY A 715 -16.35 10.94 9.44
CA GLY A 715 -15.10 11.27 8.76
C GLY A 715 -15.22 12.50 7.87
N PRO A 716 -14.11 13.01 7.31
CA PRO A 716 -14.09 14.23 6.48
C PRO A 716 -14.88 14.11 5.15
N TYR A 717 -15.38 12.91 4.83
CA TYR A 717 -16.07 12.58 3.58
C TYR A 717 -17.43 11.89 3.80
N GLN A 718 -18.00 11.99 5.00
CA GLN A 718 -19.26 11.34 5.38
C GLN A 718 -20.41 11.78 4.46
N ALA A 719 -21.01 10.84 3.74
CA ALA A 719 -22.25 11.06 3.02
C ALA A 719 -23.41 11.24 4.00
N THR A 720 -24.40 12.04 3.63
CA THR A 720 -25.60 12.26 4.45
C THR A 720 -26.85 12.19 3.57
N VAL A 721 -28.00 11.86 4.16
CA VAL A 721 -29.29 12.00 3.48
C VAL A 721 -29.96 13.26 3.96
N VAL A 722 -30.31 14.13 3.01
CA VAL A 722 -30.95 15.43 3.28
C VAL A 722 -32.36 15.45 2.71
N MET A 723 -33.28 16.03 3.47
CA MET A 723 -34.66 16.25 3.03
C MET A 723 -34.77 17.63 2.39
N LYS A 724 -35.24 17.69 1.13
CA LYS A 724 -35.52 18.95 0.44
C LYS A 724 -36.84 18.86 -0.31
N ASN A 725 -37.75 19.79 -0.06
CA ASN A 725 -39.08 19.84 -0.69
C ASN A 725 -39.87 18.52 -0.60
N GLY A 726 -39.74 17.80 0.52
CA GLY A 726 -40.42 16.51 0.73
C GLY A 726 -39.82 15.33 -0.02
N LYS A 727 -38.64 15.47 -0.63
CA LYS A 727 -37.89 14.38 -1.28
C LYS A 727 -36.54 14.14 -0.62
N GLN A 728 -36.09 12.89 -0.62
CA GLN A 728 -34.77 12.49 -0.14
C GLN A 728 -33.69 12.74 -1.19
N TYR A 729 -32.53 13.21 -0.74
CA TYR A 729 -31.33 13.34 -1.57
C TYR A 729 -30.14 12.76 -0.82
N LEU A 730 -29.34 11.97 -1.53
CA LEU A 730 -28.02 11.59 -1.07
C LEU A 730 -27.09 12.78 -1.29
N HIS A 731 -26.63 13.38 -0.21
CA HIS A 731 -25.59 14.40 -0.21
C HIS A 731 -24.23 13.70 -0.14
N ALA A 732 -23.58 13.59 -1.30
CA ALA A 732 -22.33 12.85 -1.48
C ALA A 732 -21.25 13.77 -2.07
N ARG A 733 -20.00 13.54 -1.68
CA ARG A 733 -18.85 14.24 -2.28
C ARG A 733 -18.40 13.49 -3.53
N VAL A 734 -18.27 14.20 -4.63
CA VAL A 734 -17.70 13.70 -5.89
C VAL A 734 -16.33 14.33 -6.12
N TRP A 735 -15.42 13.54 -6.66
CA TRP A 735 -14.13 14.00 -7.16
C TRP A 735 -14.11 13.77 -8.65
N LEU A 736 -13.84 14.82 -9.41
CA LEU A 736 -13.69 14.77 -10.86
C LEU A 736 -12.24 15.08 -11.20
N SER A 737 -11.69 14.33 -12.13
CA SER A 737 -10.39 14.54 -12.74
C SER A 737 -10.61 14.55 -14.24
N GLU A 738 -10.32 15.68 -14.92
CA GLU A 738 -10.21 15.72 -16.38
C GLU A 738 -11.50 15.28 -17.14
N LEU A 739 -12.67 15.37 -16.48
CA LEU A 739 -14.02 15.14 -17.02
C LEU A 739 -14.78 16.47 -17.08
N ASP A 740 -15.58 16.66 -18.13
CA ASP A 740 -16.42 17.86 -18.27
C ASP A 740 -17.74 17.76 -17.50
N GLU A 741 -18.18 16.53 -17.25
CA GLU A 741 -19.47 16.24 -16.65
C GLU A 741 -19.48 14.83 -16.04
N LEU A 742 -20.03 14.70 -14.84
CA LEU A 742 -20.43 13.45 -14.23
C LEU A 742 -21.94 13.45 -14.11
N ARG A 743 -22.58 12.40 -14.64
CA ARG A 743 -24.01 12.13 -14.44
C ARG A 743 -24.13 10.99 -13.45
N VAL A 744 -24.93 11.16 -12.40
CA VAL A 744 -25.08 10.17 -11.34
C VAL A 744 -26.54 10.02 -10.94
N ALA A 745 -27.00 8.78 -10.77
CA ALA A 745 -28.31 8.46 -10.25
C ALA A 745 -28.21 7.49 -9.08
N CYS A 746 -29.14 7.62 -8.14
CA CYS A 746 -29.36 6.66 -7.06
C CYS A 746 -30.66 5.93 -7.35
N VAL A 747 -30.58 4.60 -7.56
CA VAL A 747 -31.70 3.76 -8.00
C VAL A 747 -31.74 2.43 -7.23
N PRO A 748 -32.87 1.70 -7.20
CA PRO A 748 -32.91 0.36 -6.64
C PRO A 748 -31.90 -0.58 -7.34
N PRO A 749 -31.32 -1.58 -6.64
CA PRO A 749 -30.36 -2.52 -7.25
C PRO A 749 -30.88 -3.19 -8.53
N SER A 750 -32.18 -3.49 -8.59
CA SER A 750 -32.85 -4.09 -9.75
C SER A 750 -32.93 -3.18 -10.98
N GLU A 751 -32.75 -1.87 -10.82
CA GLU A 751 -32.81 -0.87 -11.91
C GLU A 751 -31.44 -0.32 -12.32
N ALA A 752 -30.35 -0.75 -11.67
CA ALA A 752 -29.01 -0.21 -11.88
C ALA A 752 -28.58 -0.24 -13.36
N ASP A 753 -28.73 -1.39 -14.03
CA ASP A 753 -28.34 -1.55 -15.44
C ASP A 753 -29.16 -0.63 -16.37
N ASN A 754 -30.47 -0.51 -16.12
CA ASN A 754 -31.35 0.36 -16.90
C ASN A 754 -31.02 1.85 -16.70
N ALA A 755 -30.74 2.25 -15.45
CA ALA A 755 -30.37 3.61 -15.11
C ALA A 755 -29.00 3.97 -15.71
N MET A 756 -28.05 3.03 -15.74
CA MET A 756 -26.77 3.19 -16.41
C MET A 756 -26.93 3.51 -17.90
N GLU A 757 -27.73 2.73 -18.63
CA GLU A 757 -28.00 2.98 -20.05
C GLU A 757 -28.72 4.32 -20.26
N LYS A 758 -29.62 4.69 -19.35
CA LYS A 758 -30.33 5.97 -19.43
C LYS A 758 -29.42 7.17 -19.18
N LEU A 759 -28.47 7.08 -18.25
CA LEU A 759 -27.45 8.13 -18.03
C LEU A 759 -26.56 8.37 -19.25
N LYS A 760 -26.24 7.30 -20.02
CA LYS A 760 -25.52 7.40 -21.29
C LYS A 760 -26.35 8.12 -22.37
N ALA A 761 -27.65 7.85 -22.42
CA ALA A 761 -28.53 8.31 -23.50
C ALA A 761 -29.21 9.68 -23.26
N ASP A 762 -29.47 10.06 -22.01
CA ASP A 762 -30.26 11.24 -21.64
C ASP A 762 -29.48 12.14 -20.66
N SER A 763 -29.07 13.33 -21.11
CA SER A 763 -28.34 14.30 -20.28
C SER A 763 -29.19 14.95 -19.18
N GLY A 764 -30.51 14.77 -19.21
CA GLY A 764 -31.43 15.28 -18.19
C GLY A 764 -31.74 14.27 -17.08
N TYR A 765 -31.24 13.04 -17.16
CA TYR A 765 -31.50 12.00 -16.17
C TYR A 765 -30.39 11.96 -15.10
N GLY A 766 -30.78 11.91 -13.82
CA GLY A 766 -29.85 11.94 -12.68
C GLY A 766 -29.42 13.34 -12.25
N ALA A 767 -28.51 13.40 -11.29
CA ALA A 767 -27.80 14.62 -10.91
C ALA A 767 -26.55 14.81 -11.77
N VAL A 768 -26.20 16.06 -12.00
CA VAL A 768 -25.05 16.46 -12.81
C VAL A 768 -24.04 17.18 -11.94
N ALA A 769 -22.78 16.79 -12.03
CA ALA A 769 -21.65 17.47 -11.43
C ALA A 769 -20.64 17.85 -12.52
N LYS A 770 -20.18 19.10 -12.50
CA LYS A 770 -19.17 19.61 -13.44
C LYS A 770 -17.81 19.84 -12.79
N ASP A 771 -17.78 19.86 -11.46
CA ASP A 771 -16.58 20.08 -10.66
C ASP A 771 -16.54 19.11 -9.47
N THR A 772 -15.35 18.94 -8.88
CA THR A 772 -15.18 18.26 -7.58
C THR A 772 -15.92 19.03 -6.50
N GLY A 773 -16.76 18.35 -5.71
CA GLY A 773 -17.57 19.02 -4.69
C GLY A 773 -18.68 18.14 -4.15
N TRP A 774 -19.62 18.76 -3.43
CA TRP A 774 -20.79 18.07 -2.89
C TRP A 774 -21.97 18.14 -3.87
N VAL A 775 -22.62 17.00 -4.08
CA VAL A 775 -23.74 16.84 -5.01
C VAL A 775 -24.93 16.24 -4.27
N ASN A 776 -26.11 16.80 -4.52
CA ASN A 776 -27.37 16.25 -4.05
C ASN A 776 -27.95 15.34 -5.13
N ILE A 777 -27.84 14.03 -4.92
CA ILE A 777 -28.29 13.01 -5.84
C ILE A 777 -29.71 12.60 -5.42
N PRO A 778 -30.74 12.75 -6.27
CA PRO A 778 -32.10 12.33 -5.94
C PRO A 778 -32.12 10.87 -5.50
N MET A 779 -32.68 10.60 -4.32
CA MET A 779 -32.97 9.25 -3.85
C MET A 779 -34.45 8.94 -4.06
N MET A 780 -34.79 7.70 -4.40
CA MET A 780 -36.17 7.26 -4.32
C MET A 780 -36.57 7.06 -2.85
N ASP A 781 -37.84 7.35 -2.53
CA ASP A 781 -38.41 7.12 -1.19
C ASP A 781 -38.53 5.61 -0.93
N ILE A 782 -37.45 4.98 -0.47
CA ILE A 782 -37.44 3.57 -0.08
C ILE A 782 -36.63 3.47 1.21
N ASP A 783 -37.28 3.03 2.29
CA ASP A 783 -36.57 2.42 3.42
C ASP A 783 -35.94 1.12 2.90
N GLY A 784 -34.64 1.13 2.54
CA GLY A 784 -34.01 -0.05 1.95
C GLY A 784 -32.65 0.15 1.26
N GLU A 785 -32.32 -0.81 0.39
CA GLU A 785 -31.09 -0.86 -0.41
C GLU A 785 -31.18 0.00 -1.67
N PHE A 786 -30.11 0.71 -2.00
CA PHE A 786 -29.95 1.45 -3.25
C PHE A 786 -28.57 1.21 -3.85
N THR A 787 -28.44 1.51 -5.15
CA THR A 787 -27.19 1.47 -5.89
C THR A 787 -26.95 2.84 -6.53
N LEU A 788 -25.73 3.35 -6.41
CA LEU A 788 -25.30 4.48 -7.22
C LEU A 788 -24.82 3.97 -8.57
N VAL A 789 -25.33 4.59 -9.63
CA VAL A 789 -24.80 4.45 -10.99
C VAL A 789 -24.36 5.81 -11.50
N ALA A 790 -23.23 5.87 -12.19
CA ALA A 790 -22.71 7.10 -12.74
C ALA A 790 -21.97 6.91 -14.05
N VAL A 791 -21.99 7.96 -14.87
CA VAL A 791 -21.31 8.03 -16.16
C VAL A 791 -20.48 9.32 -16.20
N GLY A 792 -19.18 9.17 -16.35
CA GLY A 792 -18.25 10.27 -16.56
C GLY A 792 -18.13 10.58 -18.04
N MET A 793 -18.27 11.85 -18.39
CA MET A 793 -18.26 12.36 -19.76
C MET A 793 -17.07 13.27 -20.02
N ARG A 794 -16.50 13.19 -21.22
CA ARG A 794 -15.47 14.11 -21.72
C ARG A 794 -15.68 14.39 -23.21
N ASN A 795 -15.65 15.66 -23.60
CA ASN A 795 -15.90 16.17 -24.94
C ASN A 795 -17.18 15.61 -25.59
N GLY A 796 -18.22 15.35 -24.78
CA GLY A 796 -19.51 14.80 -25.22
C GLY A 796 -19.55 13.27 -25.39
N SER A 797 -18.46 12.56 -25.11
CA SER A 797 -18.40 11.08 -25.13
C SER A 797 -18.41 10.51 -23.72
N VAL A 798 -19.00 9.31 -23.57
CA VAL A 798 -18.88 8.50 -22.35
C VAL A 798 -17.43 8.06 -22.23
N PHE A 799 -16.81 8.34 -21.09
CA PHE A 799 -15.43 7.95 -20.79
C PHE A 799 -15.38 6.77 -19.83
N ASN A 800 -16.18 6.80 -18.76
CA ASN A 800 -16.19 5.74 -17.75
C ASN A 800 -17.57 5.60 -17.10
N THR A 801 -17.86 4.41 -16.60
CA THR A 801 -19.09 4.08 -15.87
C THR A 801 -18.76 3.55 -14.49
N TYR A 802 -19.60 3.86 -13.50
CA TYR A 802 -19.45 3.41 -12.13
C TYR A 802 -20.76 2.84 -11.63
N GLN A 803 -20.71 1.69 -10.98
CA GLN A 803 -21.83 1.08 -10.29
C GLN A 803 -21.35 0.62 -8.91
N SER A 804 -21.98 1.11 -7.85
CA SER A 804 -21.67 0.69 -6.49
C SER A 804 -22.24 -0.70 -6.20
N TYR A 805 -21.76 -1.34 -5.13
CA TYR A 805 -22.52 -2.42 -4.49
C TYR A 805 -23.81 -1.85 -3.88
N PRO A 806 -24.83 -2.69 -3.61
CA PRO A 806 -26.02 -2.27 -2.87
C PRO A 806 -25.63 -1.67 -1.50
N VAL A 807 -26.13 -0.47 -1.22
CA VAL A 807 -25.90 0.27 0.03
C VAL A 807 -27.22 0.40 0.78
N LYS A 808 -27.22 0.18 2.10
CA LYS A 808 -28.41 0.33 2.96
C LYS A 808 -28.44 1.70 3.62
N TYR A 809 -29.62 2.32 3.63
CA TYR A 809 -29.88 3.49 4.47
C TYR A 809 -31.32 3.47 5.02
N PRO A 810 -31.51 3.65 6.34
CA PRO A 810 -30.47 3.68 7.37
C PRO A 810 -29.78 2.32 7.53
N ASP A 811 -28.46 2.33 7.74
CA ASP A 811 -27.68 1.13 8.07
C ASP A 811 -27.76 0.82 9.57
N TYR A 812 -28.69 -0.07 9.92
CA TYR A 812 -28.86 -0.66 11.25
C TYR A 812 -28.22 -2.04 11.38
N GLU A 813 -27.21 -2.38 10.56
CA GLU A 813 -26.57 -3.67 10.62
C GLU A 813 -25.79 -3.85 11.93
N GLY A 814 -25.93 -5.01 12.56
CA GLY A 814 -25.02 -5.50 13.58
C GLY A 814 -24.45 -6.82 13.09
N SER A 815 -23.13 -6.99 13.12
CA SER A 815 -22.51 -8.22 12.65
C SER A 815 -21.39 -8.66 13.58
N ILE A 816 -21.32 -9.97 13.80
CA ILE A 816 -20.29 -10.59 14.63
C ILE A 816 -19.40 -11.44 13.72
N HIS A 817 -18.12 -11.11 13.71
CA HIS A 817 -17.13 -11.64 12.78
C HIS A 817 -16.45 -12.91 13.28
N SER A 818 -16.23 -12.96 14.59
CA SER A 818 -15.72 -14.14 15.28
C SER A 818 -16.01 -14.04 16.76
N GLY A 819 -16.13 -15.18 17.42
CA GLY A 819 -16.09 -15.35 18.86
C GLY A 819 -15.05 -16.38 19.25
N GLN A 820 -14.30 -16.11 20.31
CA GLN A 820 -13.34 -17.06 20.85
C GLN A 820 -13.55 -17.20 22.34
N LYS A 821 -13.69 -18.45 22.82
CA LYS A 821 -13.69 -18.77 24.25
C LYS A 821 -12.31 -18.40 24.82
N ASP A 822 -12.31 -17.68 25.91
CA ASP A 822 -11.10 -17.17 26.58
C ASP A 822 -11.33 -17.17 28.10
N GLU A 823 -10.30 -16.80 28.86
CA GLU A 823 -10.39 -16.59 30.30
C GLU A 823 -10.21 -15.10 30.62
N ASP A 824 -11.01 -14.59 31.55
CA ASP A 824 -10.80 -13.25 32.10
C ASP A 824 -9.71 -13.24 33.18
N GLN A 825 -9.40 -12.05 33.71
CA GLN A 825 -8.35 -11.88 34.73
C GLN A 825 -8.62 -12.65 36.03
N ASP A 826 -9.87 -13.06 36.27
CA ASP A 826 -10.30 -13.83 37.43
C ASP A 826 -10.39 -15.34 37.14
N GLY A 827 -9.98 -15.77 35.94
CA GLY A 827 -10.03 -17.17 35.50
C GLY A 827 -11.44 -17.66 35.17
N ASN A 828 -12.42 -16.77 34.99
CA ASN A 828 -13.73 -17.17 34.50
C ASN A 828 -13.73 -17.30 32.98
N THR A 829 -14.43 -18.32 32.48
CA THR A 829 -14.71 -18.47 31.05
C THR A 829 -15.48 -17.27 30.52
N VAL A 830 -14.99 -16.67 29.45
CA VAL A 830 -15.62 -15.59 28.69
C VAL A 830 -15.58 -15.90 27.20
N VAL A 831 -16.31 -15.13 26.38
CA VAL A 831 -16.19 -15.15 24.92
C VAL A 831 -15.77 -13.77 24.45
N LYS A 832 -14.63 -13.68 23.75
CA LYS A 832 -14.21 -12.44 23.06
C LYS A 832 -14.79 -12.43 21.65
N ALA A 833 -15.68 -11.49 21.36
CA ALA A 833 -16.31 -11.34 20.07
C ALA A 833 -15.80 -10.10 19.32
N LEU A 834 -15.42 -10.27 18.05
CA LEU A 834 -15.16 -9.16 17.12
C LEU A 834 -16.48 -8.77 16.46
N CYS A 835 -16.94 -7.54 16.64
CA CYS A 835 -18.25 -7.08 16.20
C CYS A 835 -18.16 -5.74 15.46
N TYR A 836 -19.16 -5.49 14.63
CA TYR A 836 -19.37 -4.25 13.89
C TYR A 836 -20.83 -3.83 14.03
N PHE A 837 -21.05 -2.52 14.12
CA PHE A 837 -22.38 -1.91 14.15
C PHE A 837 -22.44 -0.76 13.15
N GLY A 838 -23.53 -0.70 12.40
CA GLY A 838 -23.82 0.31 11.40
C GLY A 838 -23.90 1.71 11.99
N PRO A 839 -23.61 2.76 11.20
CA PRO A 839 -23.53 4.14 11.68
C PRO A 839 -24.86 4.68 12.22
N HIS A 840 -26.00 4.04 11.91
CA HIS A 840 -27.32 4.45 12.39
C HIS A 840 -27.78 3.69 13.63
N VAL A 841 -26.99 2.73 14.13
CA VAL A 841 -27.26 2.06 15.41
C VAL A 841 -26.99 3.05 16.55
N GLU A 842 -27.98 3.29 17.42
CA GLU A 842 -27.80 4.16 18.60
C GLU A 842 -27.18 3.39 19.78
N LYS A 843 -27.53 2.11 19.93
CA LYS A 843 -26.93 1.20 20.91
C LYS A 843 -26.78 -0.20 20.33
N GLY A 844 -25.55 -0.70 20.31
CA GLY A 844 -25.23 -2.07 19.92
C GLY A 844 -25.02 -2.97 21.14
N TYR A 845 -25.52 -4.19 21.08
CA TYR A 845 -25.31 -5.21 22.10
C TYR A 845 -24.86 -6.51 21.47
N VAL A 846 -24.02 -7.26 22.19
CA VAL A 846 -23.66 -8.63 21.86
C VAL A 846 -24.09 -9.54 23.00
N ALA A 847 -24.83 -10.59 22.67
CA ALA A 847 -25.39 -11.53 23.63
C ALA A 847 -24.94 -12.97 23.36
N LEU A 848 -24.75 -13.74 24.43
CA LEU A 848 -24.73 -15.20 24.39
C LEU A 848 -26.13 -15.70 24.74
N VAL A 849 -26.75 -16.38 23.78
CA VAL A 849 -28.09 -16.96 23.89
C VAL A 849 -28.04 -18.45 23.64
N GLU A 850 -29.02 -19.19 24.14
CA GLU A 850 -29.09 -20.64 23.87
C GLU A 850 -29.10 -20.89 22.35
N LYS A 851 -28.37 -21.91 21.87
CA LYS A 851 -28.10 -22.19 20.45
C LYS A 851 -29.33 -22.11 19.55
N TYR A 852 -30.47 -22.61 20.04
CA TYR A 852 -31.70 -22.71 19.26
C TYR A 852 -32.63 -21.48 19.40
N ALA A 853 -32.24 -20.45 20.16
CA ALA A 853 -33.02 -19.22 20.24
C ALA A 853 -33.05 -18.50 18.87
N ASN A 854 -34.23 -18.10 18.44
CA ASN A 854 -34.41 -17.32 17.21
C ASN A 854 -34.40 -15.79 17.49
N ALA A 855 -34.33 -14.98 16.43
CA ALA A 855 -34.23 -13.53 16.54
C ALA A 855 -35.40 -12.88 17.32
N ASP A 856 -36.63 -13.39 17.15
CA ASP A 856 -37.81 -12.89 17.85
C ASP A 856 -37.76 -13.22 19.35
N GLU A 857 -37.33 -14.43 19.71
CA GLU A 857 -37.12 -14.84 21.09
C GLU A 857 -36.03 -14.01 21.75
N VAL A 858 -34.90 -13.78 21.07
CA VAL A 858 -33.81 -12.94 21.57
C VAL A 858 -34.27 -11.50 21.77
N LYS A 859 -35.06 -10.96 20.84
CA LYS A 859 -35.68 -9.64 20.98
C LYS A 859 -36.58 -9.59 22.21
N GLN A 860 -37.47 -10.57 22.41
CA GLN A 860 -38.34 -10.63 23.59
C GLN A 860 -37.54 -10.75 24.89
N MET A 861 -36.48 -11.57 24.91
CA MET A 861 -35.59 -11.71 26.07
C MET A 861 -34.83 -10.42 26.37
N TYR A 862 -34.37 -9.71 25.34
CA TYR A 862 -33.74 -8.40 25.49
C TYR A 862 -34.71 -7.38 26.09
N GLU A 863 -35.92 -7.29 25.54
CA GLU A 863 -36.97 -6.37 25.99
C GLU A 863 -37.46 -6.70 27.41
N ALA A 864 -37.46 -7.97 27.80
CA ALA A 864 -37.80 -8.43 29.15
C ALA A 864 -36.64 -8.36 30.15
N GLY A 865 -35.40 -8.10 29.69
CA GLY A 865 -34.20 -8.12 30.54
C GLY A 865 -33.80 -9.51 31.04
N THR A 866 -34.13 -10.56 30.29
CA THR A 866 -33.95 -11.97 30.69
C THR A 866 -32.86 -12.70 29.88
N LEU A 867 -32.07 -11.98 29.08
CA LEU A 867 -30.95 -12.57 28.33
C LEU A 867 -29.93 -13.24 29.26
N PRO A 868 -29.45 -14.46 28.95
CA PRO A 868 -28.49 -15.18 29.79
C PRO A 868 -27.18 -14.44 30.01
N SER A 869 -26.68 -13.76 28.97
CA SER A 869 -25.53 -12.86 29.05
C SER A 869 -25.58 -11.88 27.88
N VAL A 870 -25.43 -10.60 28.17
CA VAL A 870 -25.46 -9.52 27.19
C VAL A 870 -24.56 -8.38 27.64
N VAL A 871 -23.82 -7.81 26.70
CA VAL A 871 -22.94 -6.66 26.93
C VAL A 871 -23.23 -5.59 25.90
N GLN A 872 -23.25 -4.34 26.35
CA GLN A 872 -23.35 -3.19 25.47
C GLN A 872 -21.98 -2.89 24.85
N VAL A 873 -21.96 -2.60 23.56
CA VAL A 873 -20.76 -2.22 22.83
C VAL A 873 -20.69 -0.68 22.75
N PRO A 874 -19.56 -0.05 23.14
CA PRO A 874 -19.37 1.39 23.00
C PRO A 874 -19.25 1.79 21.53
N LEU A 875 -20.19 2.56 20.98
CA LEU A 875 -20.15 2.95 19.56
C LEU A 875 -19.30 4.21 19.38
N ASP A 876 -18.26 4.15 18.54
CA ASP A 876 -17.42 5.32 18.20
C ASP A 876 -17.74 5.93 16.81
N HIS A 877 -18.57 5.26 16.01
CA HIS A 877 -19.01 5.66 14.65
C HIS A 877 -17.88 5.92 13.63
N THR A 878 -16.64 5.48 13.88
CA THR A 878 -15.43 5.78 13.07
C THR A 878 -14.95 4.65 12.14
N SER A 879 -15.81 3.68 11.79
CA SER A 879 -15.52 2.55 10.88
C SER A 879 -14.49 1.53 11.37
N TYR A 880 -14.60 1.04 12.61
CA TYR A 880 -13.73 -0.05 13.08
C TYR A 880 -14.49 -1.20 13.75
N TYR A 881 -13.98 -2.42 13.57
CA TYR A 881 -14.40 -3.59 14.32
C TYR A 881 -13.97 -3.47 15.78
N GLN A 882 -14.86 -3.80 16.70
CA GLN A 882 -14.57 -3.76 18.13
C GLN A 882 -14.57 -5.16 18.74
N VAL A 883 -13.64 -5.38 19.67
CA VAL A 883 -13.57 -6.62 20.44
C VAL A 883 -14.30 -6.40 21.76
N VAL A 884 -15.34 -7.18 22.01
CA VAL A 884 -16.08 -7.15 23.27
C VAL A 884 -15.95 -8.50 23.99
N THR A 885 -15.82 -8.45 25.31
CA THR A 885 -15.76 -9.65 26.17
C THR A 885 -17.13 -9.90 26.77
N ILE A 886 -17.72 -11.07 26.50
CA ILE A 886 -19.02 -11.49 27.01
C ILE A 886 -18.83 -12.55 28.11
N PRO A 887 -19.40 -12.37 29.30
CA PRO A 887 -19.38 -13.40 30.35
C PRO A 887 -20.06 -14.69 29.88
N PHE A 888 -19.43 -15.85 30.11
CA PHE A 888 -20.04 -17.13 29.76
C PHE A 888 -21.10 -17.53 30.81
N PRO A 889 -22.35 -17.85 30.41
CA PRO A 889 -23.36 -18.30 31.37
C PRO A 889 -22.97 -19.63 32.04
N LYS A 890 -22.95 -19.68 33.38
CA LYS A 890 -22.61 -20.88 34.17
C LYS A 890 -23.78 -21.88 34.23
N ARG A 891 -24.30 -22.31 33.07
CA ARG A 891 -25.39 -23.28 32.94
C ARG A 891 -25.11 -24.24 31.80
N TYR A 892 -25.39 -25.54 32.02
CA TYR A 892 -25.24 -26.63 31.04
C TYR A 892 -26.12 -26.43 29.79
N ALA A 893 -25.62 -25.66 28.83
CA ALA A 893 -26.28 -25.45 27.55
C ALA A 893 -25.24 -25.09 26.48
N GLN A 894 -25.66 -25.22 25.22
CA GLN A 894 -24.94 -24.67 24.09
C GLN A 894 -25.42 -23.25 23.82
N TYR A 895 -24.49 -22.32 23.61
CA TYR A 895 -24.76 -20.91 23.36
C TYR A 895 -24.22 -20.49 21.99
N LYS A 896 -24.85 -19.47 21.41
CA LYS A 896 -24.38 -18.79 20.21
C LYS A 896 -24.31 -17.29 20.44
N LEU A 897 -23.57 -16.60 19.59
CA LEU A 897 -23.45 -15.15 19.60
C LEU A 897 -24.52 -14.49 18.73
N MET A 898 -25.20 -13.49 19.28
CA MET A 898 -26.13 -12.64 18.54
C MET A 898 -25.84 -11.16 18.80
N SER A 899 -25.98 -10.35 17.77
CA SER A 899 -25.95 -8.89 17.84
C SER A 899 -27.37 -8.36 17.92
N ILE A 900 -27.55 -7.29 18.68
CA ILE A 900 -28.84 -6.61 18.87
C ILE A 900 -28.58 -5.13 18.66
N CYS A 901 -29.28 -4.53 17.70
CA CYS A 901 -29.17 -3.12 17.39
C CYS A 901 -30.44 -2.39 17.84
N VAL A 902 -30.25 -1.29 18.54
CA VAL A 902 -31.34 -0.44 19.03
C VAL A 902 -31.19 0.95 18.42
N ALA A 903 -32.29 1.47 17.89
CA ALA A 903 -32.42 2.86 17.43
C ALA A 903 -33.85 3.36 17.70
N GLY A 904 -34.01 4.65 18.03
CA GLY A 904 -35.30 5.22 18.42
C GLY A 904 -35.94 4.54 19.65
N GLY A 905 -35.12 3.94 20.52
CA GLY A 905 -35.57 3.19 21.69
C GLY A 905 -36.22 1.84 21.40
N LYS A 906 -36.10 1.29 20.18
CA LYS A 906 -36.62 -0.03 19.79
C LYS A 906 -35.52 -0.90 19.19
N VAL A 907 -35.66 -2.21 19.34
CA VAL A 907 -34.80 -3.18 18.64
C VAL A 907 -35.11 -3.12 17.14
N VAL A 908 -34.15 -2.66 16.35
CA VAL A 908 -34.24 -2.47 14.89
C VAL A 908 -33.64 -3.62 14.09
N SER A 909 -32.68 -4.36 14.65
CA SER A 909 -32.15 -5.60 14.06
C SER A 909 -31.61 -6.55 15.12
N VAL A 910 -31.67 -7.86 14.84
CA VAL A 910 -31.08 -8.93 15.65
C VAL A 910 -30.47 -9.95 14.68
N ASN A 911 -29.15 -10.10 14.71
CA ASN A 911 -28.43 -10.94 13.74
C ASN A 911 -27.49 -11.93 14.44
N ASN A 912 -27.39 -13.15 13.90
CA ASN A 912 -26.47 -14.19 14.34
C ASN A 912 -25.03 -13.88 13.93
N CYS A 913 -24.08 -14.52 14.62
CA CYS A 913 -22.70 -14.57 14.19
C CYS A 913 -22.57 -15.24 12.82
N GLY A 914 -22.08 -14.49 11.83
CA GLY A 914 -21.88 -14.98 10.46
C GLY A 914 -23.10 -14.93 9.55
N GLU A 915 -24.24 -14.34 9.96
CA GLU A 915 -25.46 -14.28 9.12
C GLU A 915 -25.27 -13.60 7.76
N ASN A 916 -24.18 -12.82 7.59
CA ASN A 916 -23.76 -12.17 6.34
C ASN A 916 -22.37 -12.62 5.83
N MET A 917 -21.83 -13.74 6.32
CA MET A 917 -20.51 -14.26 5.93
C MET A 917 -20.53 -15.75 5.63
N THR A 918 -19.61 -16.24 4.80
CA THR A 918 -19.47 -17.67 4.43
C THR A 918 -18.98 -18.59 5.57
N LYS A 919 -19.10 -18.19 6.84
CA LYS A 919 -18.61 -18.94 8.00
C LYS A 919 -19.76 -19.64 8.73
N PRO A 920 -19.58 -20.87 9.23
CA PRO A 920 -20.59 -21.55 10.03
C PRO A 920 -20.84 -20.83 11.37
N GLU A 921 -22.07 -20.96 11.88
CA GLU A 921 -22.49 -20.47 13.20
C GLU A 921 -21.54 -21.00 14.29
N GLN A 922 -21.06 -20.11 15.16
CA GLN A 922 -20.14 -20.48 16.25
C GLN A 922 -20.92 -20.81 17.51
N VAL A 923 -20.84 -22.07 17.91
CA VAL A 923 -21.50 -22.61 19.10
C VAL A 923 -20.46 -22.82 20.18
N PHE A 924 -20.76 -22.35 21.38
CA PHE A 924 -19.93 -22.50 22.56
C PHE A 924 -20.66 -23.32 23.63
N GLU A 925 -19.93 -24.14 24.38
CA GLU A 925 -20.51 -25.02 25.42
C GLU A 925 -19.71 -24.91 26.72
N TYR A 926 -20.43 -24.95 27.85
CA TYR A 926 -19.80 -25.02 29.16
C TYR A 926 -20.68 -25.77 30.19
N PRO A 927 -20.14 -26.81 30.87
CA PRO A 927 -18.95 -27.58 30.49
C PRO A 927 -19.19 -28.43 29.24
N GLU A 928 -18.11 -28.82 28.56
CA GLU A 928 -18.16 -29.64 27.34
C GLU A 928 -18.46 -31.10 27.67
N ARG A 929 -19.46 -31.69 27.01
CA ARG A 929 -19.83 -33.12 27.15
C ARG A 929 -19.45 -33.96 25.92
N ALA A 930 -19.04 -35.20 26.08
CA ALA A 930 -18.74 -36.11 24.98
C ALA A 930 -20.03 -36.61 24.29
N LEU A 931 -20.11 -36.46 22.98
CA LEU A 931 -21.15 -37.04 22.11
C LEU A 931 -20.55 -37.31 20.74
N SER A 932 -20.58 -38.55 20.26
CA SER A 932 -20.11 -38.88 18.92
C SER A 932 -20.82 -40.02 18.21
N ALA A 933 -20.81 -40.02 16.87
CA ALA A 933 -21.29 -41.12 16.04
C ALA A 933 -20.51 -41.26 14.71
N THR A 934 -20.33 -42.49 14.24
CA THR A 934 -19.67 -42.82 12.97
C THR A 934 -20.42 -43.94 12.27
N LEU A 935 -20.74 -43.79 10.98
CA LEU A 935 -21.25 -44.90 10.17
C LEU A 935 -20.15 -45.94 9.96
N THR A 936 -20.46 -47.21 10.24
CA THR A 936 -19.52 -48.33 10.09
C THR A 936 -19.88 -49.27 8.94
N GLY A 937 -21.04 -49.07 8.29
CA GLY A 937 -21.43 -49.78 7.07
C GLY A 937 -22.92 -49.70 6.78
N GLY A 938 -23.35 -50.24 5.63
CA GLY A 938 -24.75 -50.37 5.28
C GLY A 938 -24.98 -51.35 4.13
N TYR A 939 -26.21 -51.88 4.02
CA TYR A 939 -26.60 -52.79 2.95
C TYR A 939 -28.09 -52.63 2.60
N ARG A 940 -28.47 -53.12 1.42
CA ARG A 940 -29.87 -53.22 0.99
C ARG A 940 -30.31 -54.67 1.09
N ASP A 941 -31.40 -54.93 1.78
CA ASP A 941 -31.97 -56.28 1.89
C ASP A 941 -32.79 -56.66 0.64
N SER A 942 -33.27 -57.89 0.59
CA SER A 942 -34.08 -58.43 -0.51
C SER A 942 -35.46 -57.78 -0.65
N THR A 943 -35.94 -57.06 0.37
CA THR A 943 -37.20 -56.29 0.33
C THR A 943 -37.00 -54.89 -0.24
N GLY A 944 -35.74 -54.49 -0.44
CA GLY A 944 -35.35 -53.18 -0.93
C GLY A 944 -35.17 -52.14 0.17
N THR A 945 -35.18 -52.54 1.44
CA THR A 945 -34.98 -51.69 2.63
C THR A 945 -33.49 -51.53 2.90
N PHE A 946 -33.07 -50.31 3.24
CA PHE A 946 -31.67 -50.03 3.58
C PHE A 946 -31.43 -50.15 5.09
N PHE A 947 -30.33 -50.79 5.47
CA PHE A 947 -29.87 -50.92 6.85
C PHE A 947 -28.52 -50.26 6.99
N PHE A 948 -28.32 -49.51 8.08
CA PHE A 948 -27.07 -48.85 8.40
C PHE A 948 -26.59 -49.23 9.79
N ARG A 949 -25.28 -49.35 9.96
CA ARG A 949 -24.64 -49.48 11.27
C ARG A 949 -23.93 -48.20 11.63
N ALA A 950 -24.15 -47.74 12.85
CA ALA A 950 -23.41 -46.64 13.44
C ALA A 950 -22.75 -47.09 14.74
N ARG A 951 -21.47 -46.71 14.92
CA ARG A 951 -20.79 -46.69 16.21
C ARG A 951 -21.04 -45.35 16.88
N TYR A 952 -21.22 -45.30 18.19
CA TYR A 952 -21.46 -44.05 18.90
C TYR A 952 -20.88 -44.03 20.32
N ASP A 953 -20.64 -42.81 20.80
CA ASP A 953 -20.30 -42.49 22.19
C ASP A 953 -21.33 -41.48 22.72
N LEU A 954 -22.02 -41.86 23.79
CA LEU A 954 -22.91 -40.96 24.53
C LEU A 954 -22.60 -41.00 26.03
N SER A 955 -21.33 -41.18 26.43
CA SER A 955 -20.92 -41.40 27.82
C SER A 955 -21.49 -40.40 28.83
N ASP A 956 -21.74 -39.15 28.39
CA ASP A 956 -22.32 -38.13 29.24
C ASP A 956 -23.85 -38.05 29.18
N PHE A 957 -24.55 -38.78 28.30
CA PHE A 957 -26.00 -38.71 28.08
C PHE A 957 -26.69 -40.05 28.38
N GLU A 958 -27.93 -40.01 28.89
CA GLU A 958 -28.69 -41.25 29.15
C GLU A 958 -29.21 -41.89 27.85
N SER A 959 -29.56 -41.06 26.87
CA SER A 959 -30.00 -41.50 25.55
C SER A 959 -29.65 -40.50 24.46
N ALA A 960 -29.60 -40.97 23.22
CA ALA A 960 -29.42 -40.13 22.05
C ALA A 960 -30.27 -40.62 20.88
N TYR A 961 -30.56 -39.75 19.93
CA TYR A 961 -31.05 -40.13 18.60
C TYR A 961 -29.91 -40.11 17.61
N ILE A 962 -29.78 -41.16 16.81
CA ILE A 962 -28.90 -41.20 15.64
C ILE A 962 -29.79 -41.13 14.42
N ALA A 963 -29.55 -40.17 13.53
CA ALA A 963 -30.35 -39.89 12.36
C ALA A 963 -29.49 -39.67 11.11
N LEU A 964 -30.04 -40.04 9.96
CA LEU A 964 -29.54 -39.64 8.64
C LEU A 964 -30.49 -38.60 8.07
N LEU A 965 -29.98 -37.40 7.81
CA LEU A 965 -30.77 -36.28 7.30
C LEU A 965 -30.29 -35.92 5.89
N PRO A 966 -31.17 -35.80 4.89
CA PRO A 966 -30.79 -35.26 3.60
C PRO A 966 -30.37 -33.79 3.75
N ASP A 967 -29.50 -33.28 2.87
CA ASP A 967 -29.00 -31.90 2.92
C ASP A 967 -30.15 -30.86 3.00
N SER A 968 -31.29 -31.13 2.36
CA SER A 968 -32.50 -30.29 2.40
C SER A 968 -33.14 -30.17 3.78
N MET A 969 -32.81 -31.07 4.72
CA MET A 969 -33.27 -31.04 6.11
C MET A 969 -32.22 -30.50 7.09
N LEU A 970 -31.03 -30.14 6.61
CA LEU A 970 -29.98 -29.53 7.43
C LEU A 970 -30.12 -28.00 7.53
N THR A 971 -30.98 -27.40 6.71
CA THR A 971 -31.28 -25.97 6.76
C THR A 971 -32.32 -25.67 7.84
N GLY A 972 -31.93 -24.88 8.85
CA GLY A 972 -32.82 -24.48 9.95
C GLY A 972 -32.63 -25.32 11.22
N ASN A 973 -33.71 -25.56 11.96
CA ASN A 973 -33.62 -26.26 13.25
C ASN A 973 -33.40 -27.77 13.06
N VAL A 974 -32.13 -28.20 13.15
CA VAL A 974 -31.72 -29.62 13.00
C VAL A 974 -32.43 -30.54 13.99
N TRP A 975 -32.87 -30.03 15.16
CA TRP A 975 -33.69 -30.78 16.11
C TRP A 975 -35.00 -31.27 15.47
N GLU A 976 -35.73 -30.38 14.78
CA GLU A 976 -36.99 -30.73 14.13
C GLU A 976 -36.75 -31.79 13.07
N ALA A 977 -35.65 -31.66 12.33
CA ALA A 977 -35.28 -32.61 11.30
C ALA A 977 -35.00 -34.01 11.86
N VAL A 978 -34.24 -34.10 12.98
CA VAL A 978 -34.01 -35.37 13.68
C VAL A 978 -35.31 -35.96 14.21
N TYR A 979 -36.25 -35.15 14.70
CA TYR A 979 -37.53 -35.65 15.19
C TYR A 979 -38.48 -36.08 14.06
N ASN A 980 -38.46 -35.41 12.91
CA ASN A 980 -39.39 -35.66 11.82
C ASN A 980 -38.90 -36.70 10.82
N THR A 981 -37.59 -36.99 10.78
CA THR A 981 -37.07 -38.01 9.89
C THR A 981 -37.52 -39.42 10.27
N ARG A 982 -37.81 -40.23 9.25
CA ARG A 982 -38.03 -41.68 9.41
C ARG A 982 -36.71 -42.45 9.50
N ALA A 983 -35.60 -41.80 9.16
CA ALA A 983 -34.27 -42.37 9.08
C ALA A 983 -33.49 -42.23 10.41
N LYS A 984 -34.06 -42.73 11.50
CA LYS A 984 -33.47 -42.56 12.84
C LYS A 984 -33.63 -43.79 13.73
N THR A 985 -32.79 -43.85 14.75
CA THR A 985 -32.92 -44.81 15.86
C THR A 985 -32.61 -44.12 17.18
N LYS A 986 -33.22 -44.59 18.27
CA LYS A 986 -32.91 -44.14 19.63
C LYS A 986 -31.92 -45.12 20.26
N VAL A 987 -30.87 -44.60 20.87
CA VAL A 987 -29.81 -45.36 21.52
C VAL A 987 -29.68 -44.98 23.00
N THR A 988 -29.15 -45.91 23.79
CA THR A 988 -28.85 -45.75 25.21
C THR A 988 -27.41 -46.21 25.46
N SER A 989 -26.82 -45.85 26.61
CA SER A 989 -25.42 -46.09 26.96
C SER A 989 -24.97 -47.57 26.97
N ALA A 990 -25.87 -48.53 26.78
CA ALA A 990 -25.63 -49.96 26.88
C ALA A 990 -25.07 -50.63 25.60
N SER A 991 -24.84 -49.91 24.50
CA SER A 991 -24.25 -50.48 23.27
C SER A 991 -23.37 -49.47 22.54
N GLN A 992 -22.27 -49.91 21.93
CA GLN A 992 -21.38 -49.03 21.16
C GLN A 992 -21.65 -49.10 19.65
N ASP A 993 -22.18 -50.21 19.13
CA ASP A 993 -22.58 -50.38 17.72
C ASP A 993 -24.09 -50.64 17.64
N ARG A 994 -24.80 -49.95 16.73
CA ARG A 994 -26.23 -50.21 16.45
C ARG A 994 -26.52 -50.24 14.97
N GLU A 995 -27.21 -51.30 14.56
CA GLU A 995 -27.87 -51.39 13.26
C GLU A 995 -29.28 -50.78 13.35
N PHE A 996 -29.67 -50.02 12.34
CA PHE A 996 -31.01 -49.45 12.24
C PHE A 996 -31.51 -49.42 10.79
N ALA A 997 -32.80 -49.72 10.64
CA ALA A 997 -33.48 -49.72 9.36
C ALA A 997 -33.83 -48.29 8.96
N VAL A 998 -33.51 -47.93 7.72
CA VAL A 998 -33.73 -46.61 7.15
C VAL A 998 -34.56 -46.78 5.88
N GLY A 999 -35.86 -47.04 6.07
CA GLY A 999 -36.89 -47.35 5.05
C GLY A 999 -36.51 -47.19 3.57
N LYS A 1000 -37.21 -46.29 2.86
CA LYS A 1000 -36.92 -45.95 1.46
C LYS A 1000 -36.18 -44.63 1.44
N ILE A 1001 -34.88 -44.66 1.16
CA ILE A 1001 -34.05 -43.46 0.95
C ILE A 1001 -34.10 -43.04 -0.52
N ASP A 1002 -34.05 -41.74 -0.78
CA ASP A 1002 -33.73 -41.23 -2.10
C ASP A 1002 -32.23 -41.41 -2.34
N VAL A 1003 -31.87 -42.33 -3.23
CA VAL A 1003 -30.48 -42.65 -3.56
C VAL A 1003 -29.75 -41.52 -4.30
N ASN A 1004 -30.48 -40.52 -4.80
CA ASN A 1004 -29.91 -39.36 -5.49
C ASN A 1004 -29.69 -38.15 -4.56
N ALA A 1005 -30.09 -38.25 -3.28
CA ALA A 1005 -29.90 -37.19 -2.29
C ALA A 1005 -28.62 -37.41 -1.48
N ARG A 1006 -27.97 -36.32 -1.07
CA ARG A 1006 -26.86 -36.34 -0.11
C ARG A 1006 -27.41 -36.38 1.31
N TYR A 1007 -26.79 -37.19 2.18
CA TYR A 1007 -27.18 -37.32 3.58
C TYR A 1007 -26.03 -36.99 4.53
N THR A 1008 -26.39 -36.47 5.70
CA THR A 1008 -25.50 -36.17 6.82
C THR A 1008 -25.90 -36.97 8.04
N LEU A 1009 -24.90 -37.57 8.70
CA LEU A 1009 -25.10 -38.26 9.98
C LEU A 1009 -25.20 -37.23 11.09
N VAL A 1010 -26.26 -37.33 11.90
CA VAL A 1010 -26.49 -36.50 13.08
C VAL A 1010 -26.71 -37.38 14.30
N ILE A 1011 -26.02 -37.06 15.39
CA ILE A 1011 -26.32 -37.61 16.72
C ILE A 1011 -26.80 -36.48 17.63
N ALA A 1012 -27.92 -36.72 18.32
CA ALA A 1012 -28.55 -35.75 19.21
C ALA A 1012 -28.73 -36.36 20.61
N GLY A 1013 -27.95 -35.89 21.58
CA GLY A 1013 -27.99 -36.33 22.97
C GLY A 1013 -29.14 -35.69 23.74
N CYS A 1014 -29.87 -36.50 24.51
CA CYS A 1014 -31.04 -36.09 25.27
C CYS A 1014 -30.76 -35.99 26.77
N ASP A 1015 -31.49 -35.10 27.45
CA ASP A 1015 -31.62 -35.09 28.91
C ASP A 1015 -32.64 -36.13 29.42
N THR A 1016 -32.85 -36.14 30.74
CA THR A 1016 -33.76 -37.08 31.44
C THR A 1016 -35.22 -36.95 31.00
N ASP A 1017 -35.63 -35.79 30.50
CA ASP A 1017 -36.98 -35.52 30.01
C ASP A 1017 -37.11 -35.88 28.51
N GLY A 1018 -36.04 -36.37 27.90
CA GLY A 1018 -35.98 -36.74 26.49
C GLY A 1018 -35.81 -35.56 25.54
N LYS A 1019 -35.53 -34.35 26.06
CA LYS A 1019 -35.26 -33.16 25.26
C LYS A 1019 -33.81 -33.18 24.79
N ILE A 1020 -33.59 -32.89 23.51
CA ILE A 1020 -32.24 -32.78 22.95
C ILE A 1020 -31.58 -31.54 23.53
N VAL A 1021 -30.38 -31.72 24.07
CA VAL A 1021 -29.59 -30.66 24.72
C VAL A 1021 -28.22 -30.50 24.05
N LYS A 1022 -27.85 -31.41 23.15
CA LYS A 1022 -26.63 -31.37 22.34
C LYS A 1022 -26.84 -32.13 21.04
N ASP A 1023 -26.41 -31.56 19.91
CA ASP A 1023 -26.31 -32.27 18.64
C ASP A 1023 -24.91 -32.13 18.04
N VAL A 1024 -24.47 -33.18 17.33
CA VAL A 1024 -23.23 -33.19 16.55
C VAL A 1024 -23.57 -33.65 15.14
N GLN A 1025 -23.19 -32.82 14.18
CA GLN A 1025 -23.29 -33.09 12.75
C GLN A 1025 -21.92 -33.54 12.25
N TYR A 1026 -21.91 -34.62 11.47
CA TYR A 1026 -20.69 -35.14 10.88
C TYR A 1026 -20.54 -34.65 9.43
N PRO A 1027 -19.32 -34.70 8.86
CA PRO A 1027 -19.13 -34.48 7.43
C PRO A 1027 -20.11 -35.34 6.60
N GLN A 1028 -20.44 -34.86 5.39
CA GLN A 1028 -21.38 -35.55 4.50
C GLN A 1028 -21.07 -37.04 4.43
N ALA A 1029 -22.07 -37.86 4.73
CA ALA A 1029 -21.96 -39.30 4.58
C ALA A 1029 -22.13 -39.62 3.09
N GLU A 1030 -21.02 -39.84 2.37
CA GLU A 1030 -21.09 -40.35 1.00
C GLU A 1030 -21.75 -41.74 1.02
N LEU A 1031 -22.92 -41.88 0.40
CA LEU A 1031 -23.60 -43.17 0.26
C LEU A 1031 -23.64 -43.66 -1.20
N PRO A 1032 -22.52 -44.09 -1.82
CA PRO A 1032 -22.60 -45.01 -2.94
C PRO A 1032 -22.62 -46.43 -2.37
N LEU A 1033 -23.81 -46.99 -2.18
CA LEU A 1033 -23.91 -48.42 -1.92
C LEU A 1033 -23.49 -49.13 -3.21
N TRP A 1034 -22.35 -49.79 -3.17
CA TRP A 1034 -21.82 -50.53 -4.31
C TRP A 1034 -22.55 -51.87 -4.44
N SER A 1035 -22.73 -52.32 -5.68
CA SER A 1035 -23.09 -53.71 -5.93
C SER A 1035 -22.02 -54.66 -5.36
N PRO A 1036 -22.35 -55.95 -5.15
CA PRO A 1036 -21.32 -56.97 -4.94
C PRO A 1036 -20.20 -56.88 -6.00
N LEU A 1037 -19.00 -57.30 -5.63
CA LEU A 1037 -17.87 -57.34 -6.57
C LEU A 1037 -18.04 -58.53 -7.52
N TYR A 1038 -18.24 -58.26 -8.80
CA TYR A 1038 -18.38 -59.28 -9.82
C TYR A 1038 -17.02 -59.60 -10.45
N THR A 1039 -16.75 -60.87 -10.68
CA THR A 1039 -15.51 -61.33 -11.34
C THR A 1039 -15.78 -62.02 -12.68
N THR A 1040 -17.04 -62.18 -13.07
CA THR A 1040 -17.42 -62.68 -14.39
C THR A 1040 -18.65 -61.95 -14.92
N LYS A 1041 -18.74 -61.83 -16.25
CA LYS A 1041 -19.92 -61.29 -16.93
C LYS A 1041 -21.19 -62.07 -16.63
N GLN A 1042 -21.07 -63.38 -16.38
CA GLN A 1042 -22.21 -64.22 -16.03
C GLN A 1042 -22.82 -63.81 -14.68
N GLN A 1043 -21.98 -63.56 -13.66
CA GLN A 1043 -22.46 -63.08 -12.35
C GLN A 1043 -23.10 -61.69 -12.48
N TRP A 1044 -22.49 -60.81 -13.27
CA TRP A 1044 -23.00 -59.47 -13.56
C TRP A 1044 -24.41 -59.49 -14.17
N VAL A 1045 -24.62 -60.33 -15.20
CA VAL A 1045 -25.91 -60.45 -15.90
C VAL A 1045 -26.95 -61.16 -15.04
N GLN A 1046 -26.55 -62.16 -14.24
CA GLN A 1046 -27.46 -62.88 -13.34
C GLN A 1046 -28.10 -61.95 -12.30
N ASP A 1047 -27.36 -60.94 -11.84
CA ASP A 1047 -27.86 -59.90 -10.93
C ASP A 1047 -28.63 -58.77 -11.66
N GLY A 1048 -29.01 -58.99 -12.92
CA GLY A 1048 -29.90 -58.12 -13.69
C GLY A 1048 -29.23 -56.96 -14.40
N ASN A 1049 -27.90 -56.91 -14.47
CA ASN A 1049 -27.17 -55.84 -15.15
C ASN A 1049 -27.02 -56.12 -16.66
N ALA A 1050 -26.97 -55.06 -17.47
CA ALA A 1050 -26.84 -55.20 -18.92
C ALA A 1050 -25.46 -55.76 -19.30
N ALA A 1051 -25.44 -56.76 -20.20
CA ALA A 1051 -24.20 -57.39 -20.66
C ALA A 1051 -23.25 -56.39 -21.37
N SER A 1052 -23.79 -55.33 -21.97
CA SER A 1052 -23.05 -54.24 -22.61
C SER A 1052 -22.35 -53.30 -21.62
N GLU A 1053 -22.71 -53.34 -20.34
CA GLU A 1053 -22.07 -52.53 -19.28
C GLU A 1053 -20.84 -53.21 -18.69
N TRP A 1054 -20.61 -54.50 -18.98
CA TRP A 1054 -19.46 -55.25 -18.44
C TRP A 1054 -18.15 -54.72 -19.04
N PRO A 1055 -17.20 -54.20 -18.24
CA PRO A 1055 -16.00 -53.56 -18.77
C PRO A 1055 -14.81 -54.50 -18.94
N LEU A 1056 -14.87 -55.74 -18.42
CA LEU A 1056 -13.77 -56.72 -18.49
C LEU A 1056 -14.02 -57.77 -19.60
N ALA A 1057 -13.04 -58.64 -19.86
CA ALA A 1057 -13.19 -59.73 -20.82
C ALA A 1057 -14.22 -60.80 -20.37
N ASP A 1058 -14.70 -61.60 -21.33
CA ASP A 1058 -15.79 -62.55 -21.10
C ASP A 1058 -15.36 -63.83 -20.34
N SER A 1059 -14.08 -64.26 -20.41
CA SER A 1059 -13.68 -65.63 -20.02
C SER A 1059 -12.76 -65.80 -18.80
N THR A 1060 -12.22 -64.75 -18.17
CA THR A 1060 -11.65 -64.74 -16.79
C THR A 1060 -11.19 -63.33 -16.42
N SER A 1061 -11.55 -62.80 -15.24
CA SER A 1061 -11.09 -61.47 -14.79
C SER A 1061 -9.74 -61.54 -14.08
N SER A 1062 -8.67 -61.70 -14.86
CA SER A 1062 -7.29 -61.55 -14.40
C SER A 1062 -6.58 -60.41 -15.13
N CYS A 1063 -5.52 -59.89 -14.53
CA CYS A 1063 -4.67 -58.88 -15.15
C CYS A 1063 -3.19 -59.06 -14.81
N SER A 1064 -2.34 -58.47 -15.64
CA SER A 1064 -0.93 -58.21 -15.32
C SER A 1064 -0.72 -56.74 -14.99
N TYR A 1065 0.14 -56.46 -14.02
CA TYR A 1065 0.39 -55.12 -13.50
C TYR A 1065 1.89 -54.86 -13.49
N THR A 1066 2.31 -53.75 -14.10
CA THR A 1066 3.72 -53.30 -14.08
C THR A 1066 3.82 -52.02 -13.27
N TYR A 1067 4.54 -52.07 -12.15
CA TYR A 1067 4.88 -50.89 -11.34
C TYR A 1067 6.36 -50.52 -11.56
N LYS A 1068 6.66 -49.24 -11.66
CA LYS A 1068 8.01 -48.72 -11.96
C LYS A 1068 8.57 -47.71 -10.94
N ASN A 1069 7.73 -47.30 -9.99
CA ASN A 1069 8.02 -46.24 -9.04
C ASN A 1069 8.73 -46.74 -7.76
N LEU A 1070 8.10 -46.65 -6.59
CA LEU A 1070 8.69 -47.02 -5.29
C LEU A 1070 9.23 -48.46 -5.29
N TRP A 1071 8.55 -49.32 -6.05
CA TRP A 1071 8.99 -50.66 -6.40
C TRP A 1071 9.19 -50.74 -7.92
N SER A 1072 10.01 -51.69 -8.39
CA SER A 1072 10.08 -52.05 -9.81
C SER A 1072 9.84 -53.54 -9.97
N GLY A 1073 8.82 -53.91 -10.74
CA GLY A 1073 8.45 -55.32 -10.94
C GLY A 1073 7.15 -55.51 -11.71
N THR A 1074 6.81 -56.77 -11.95
CA THR A 1074 5.61 -57.18 -12.67
C THR A 1074 4.84 -58.23 -11.87
N GLY A 1075 3.55 -58.01 -11.61
CA GLY A 1075 2.62 -59.01 -11.10
C GLY A 1075 1.78 -59.59 -12.24
N THR A 1076 1.62 -60.91 -12.32
CA THR A 1076 0.83 -61.58 -13.36
C THR A 1076 -0.27 -62.44 -12.74
N GLY A 1077 -1.42 -62.57 -13.43
CA GLY A 1077 -2.56 -63.37 -12.96
C GLY A 1077 -3.28 -62.80 -11.73
N LEU A 1078 -3.19 -61.48 -11.48
CA LEU A 1078 -3.90 -60.83 -10.39
C LEU A 1078 -5.40 -60.85 -10.66
N THR A 1079 -6.23 -61.13 -9.65
CA THR A 1079 -7.69 -61.13 -9.83
C THR A 1079 -8.19 -59.69 -9.87
N ILE A 1080 -8.86 -59.31 -10.96
CA ILE A 1080 -9.57 -58.03 -11.07
C ILE A 1080 -11.08 -58.29 -10.99
N GLY A 1081 -11.82 -57.40 -10.35
CA GLY A 1081 -13.28 -57.45 -10.32
C GLY A 1081 -13.87 -56.07 -10.60
N TYR A 1082 -15.14 -56.03 -10.98
CA TYR A 1082 -15.87 -54.81 -11.25
C TYR A 1082 -17.17 -54.76 -10.44
N ARG A 1083 -17.49 -53.58 -9.91
CA ARG A 1083 -18.77 -53.28 -9.25
C ARG A 1083 -19.25 -51.89 -9.67
N LYS A 1084 -20.57 -51.65 -9.64
CA LYS A 1084 -21.13 -50.32 -9.90
C LYS A 1084 -21.82 -49.74 -8.69
N SER A 1085 -21.90 -48.42 -8.66
CA SER A 1085 -22.67 -47.70 -7.66
C SER A 1085 -24.17 -47.89 -7.94
N TYR A 1086 -24.97 -48.13 -6.90
CA TYR A 1086 -26.43 -48.13 -7.03
C TYR A 1086 -26.93 -46.70 -7.29
N GLY A 1087 -27.45 -46.44 -8.49
CA GLY A 1087 -28.08 -45.16 -8.84
C GLY A 1087 -27.20 -44.18 -9.63
N SER A 1088 -25.96 -44.54 -10.00
CA SER A 1088 -25.13 -43.76 -10.92
C SER A 1088 -24.46 -44.65 -11.97
N SER A 1089 -23.92 -44.04 -13.04
CA SER A 1089 -23.11 -44.74 -14.04
C SER A 1089 -21.70 -45.08 -13.54
N GLN A 1090 -21.29 -44.60 -12.36
CA GLN A 1090 -19.92 -44.80 -11.86
C GLN A 1090 -19.63 -46.25 -11.46
N GLY A 1091 -18.43 -46.69 -11.81
CA GLY A 1091 -17.91 -48.03 -11.54
C GLY A 1091 -16.64 -48.02 -10.70
N GLN A 1092 -16.30 -49.20 -10.16
CA GLN A 1092 -15.02 -49.43 -9.48
C GLN A 1092 -14.41 -50.73 -9.95
N PHE A 1093 -13.14 -50.67 -10.34
CA PHE A 1093 -12.30 -51.84 -10.48
C PHE A 1093 -11.56 -52.11 -9.18
N ILE A 1094 -11.48 -53.38 -8.80
CA ILE A 1094 -10.70 -53.82 -7.64
C ILE A 1094 -9.71 -54.87 -8.09
N ILE A 1095 -8.42 -54.53 -8.04
CA ILE A 1095 -7.33 -55.49 -8.25
C ILE A 1095 -6.96 -56.08 -6.91
N LYS A 1096 -7.20 -57.38 -6.74
CA LYS A 1096 -6.91 -58.10 -5.51
C LYS A 1096 -5.45 -58.50 -5.41
N ASN A 1097 -4.94 -58.53 -4.19
CA ASN A 1097 -3.55 -58.92 -3.88
C ASN A 1097 -2.53 -58.05 -4.63
N TRP A 1098 -2.82 -56.76 -4.78
CA TRP A 1098 -1.88 -55.78 -5.29
C TRP A 1098 -0.80 -55.50 -4.23
N GLY A 1099 0.47 -55.44 -4.65
CA GLY A 1099 1.61 -55.17 -3.76
C GLY A 1099 1.76 -56.18 -2.61
N SER A 1100 1.66 -55.69 -1.36
CA SER A 1100 1.85 -56.43 -0.10
C SER A 1100 0.69 -57.35 0.29
N GLY A 1101 -0.32 -57.48 -0.58
CA GLY A 1101 -1.57 -58.20 -0.31
C GLY A 1101 -2.78 -57.29 -0.06
N THR A 1102 -2.64 -55.98 -0.29
CA THR A 1102 -3.77 -55.04 -0.28
C THR A 1102 -4.56 -55.11 -1.59
N ASN A 1103 -5.74 -54.50 -1.61
CA ASN A 1103 -6.51 -54.35 -2.85
C ASN A 1103 -6.28 -52.93 -3.38
N LEU A 1104 -6.03 -52.80 -4.69
CA LEU A 1104 -6.05 -51.49 -5.34
C LEU A 1104 -7.45 -51.21 -5.86
N THR A 1105 -8.07 -50.15 -5.37
CA THR A 1105 -9.37 -49.67 -5.83
C THR A 1105 -9.18 -48.54 -6.83
N ILE A 1106 -9.81 -48.65 -7.99
CA ILE A 1106 -9.74 -47.68 -9.08
C ILE A 1106 -11.16 -47.24 -9.40
N ASP A 1107 -11.47 -45.98 -9.17
CA ASP A 1107 -12.74 -45.37 -9.55
C ASP A 1107 -12.74 -45.18 -11.08
N TYR A 1108 -13.85 -45.54 -11.73
CA TYR A 1108 -13.98 -45.56 -13.18
C TYR A 1108 -15.26 -44.89 -13.63
N ASP A 1109 -15.12 -43.95 -14.56
CA ASP A 1109 -16.23 -43.36 -15.28
C ASP A 1109 -16.36 -44.02 -16.67
N PRO A 1110 -17.42 -44.82 -16.92
CA PRO A 1110 -17.60 -45.49 -18.19
C PRO A 1110 -17.95 -44.57 -19.36
N GLU A 1111 -18.38 -43.33 -19.12
CA GLU A 1111 -18.70 -42.38 -20.19
C GLU A 1111 -17.44 -41.75 -20.77
N THR A 1112 -16.49 -41.40 -19.91
CA THR A 1112 -15.25 -40.70 -20.28
C THR A 1112 -14.02 -41.62 -20.38
N SER A 1113 -14.12 -42.86 -19.86
CA SER A 1113 -13.00 -43.80 -19.71
C SER A 1113 -11.87 -43.30 -18.80
N LEU A 1114 -12.15 -42.29 -17.98
CA LEU A 1114 -11.22 -41.73 -17.00
C LEU A 1114 -11.21 -42.57 -15.72
N CYS A 1115 -10.04 -42.61 -15.08
CA CYS A 1115 -9.83 -43.34 -13.84
C CYS A 1115 -9.27 -42.42 -12.74
N GLN A 1116 -9.60 -42.75 -11.50
CA GLN A 1116 -9.11 -42.03 -10.32
C GLN A 1116 -8.66 -43.04 -9.24
N VAL A 1117 -7.55 -42.70 -8.57
CA VAL A 1117 -7.02 -43.50 -7.46
C VAL A 1117 -6.90 -42.57 -6.25
N LYS A 1118 -7.88 -42.65 -5.36
CA LYS A 1118 -7.88 -41.94 -4.08
C LYS A 1118 -6.81 -42.52 -3.14
N LYS A 1119 -6.47 -41.74 -2.09
CA LYS A 1119 -5.51 -42.11 -1.04
C LYS A 1119 -5.83 -43.50 -0.47
N GLN A 1120 -4.92 -44.44 -0.69
CA GLN A 1120 -5.02 -45.82 -0.22
C GLN A 1120 -3.73 -46.23 0.48
N TRP A 1121 -3.85 -46.95 1.59
CA TRP A 1121 -2.71 -47.49 2.31
C TRP A 1121 -2.10 -48.66 1.52
N VAL A 1122 -0.77 -48.73 1.47
CA VAL A 1122 -0.06 -49.79 0.73
C VAL A 1122 0.74 -50.70 1.64
N THR A 1123 1.63 -50.11 2.45
CA THR A 1123 2.53 -50.85 3.34
C THR A 1123 3.17 -49.90 4.35
N GLU A 1124 4.02 -50.41 5.23
CA GLU A 1124 4.81 -49.61 6.18
C GLU A 1124 6.28 -49.58 5.74
N HIS A 1125 6.86 -48.39 5.61
CA HIS A 1125 8.29 -48.20 5.33
C HIS A 1125 9.09 -48.19 6.63
N SER A 1126 10.13 -49.02 6.71
CA SER A 1126 10.91 -49.25 7.95
C SER A 1126 11.48 -47.99 8.61
N LYS A 1127 11.69 -46.90 7.85
CA LYS A 1127 12.18 -45.60 8.36
C LYS A 1127 11.10 -44.53 8.51
N TYR A 1128 10.06 -44.53 7.68
CA TYR A 1128 9.17 -43.36 7.49
C TYR A 1128 7.69 -43.65 7.81
N GLY A 1129 7.37 -44.85 8.31
CA GLY A 1129 6.02 -45.24 8.69
C GLY A 1129 5.12 -45.58 7.49
N ASP A 1130 3.82 -45.35 7.63
CA ASP A 1130 2.80 -45.76 6.66
C ASP A 1130 2.98 -45.10 5.28
N VAL A 1131 3.10 -45.94 4.25
CA VAL A 1131 3.16 -45.54 2.84
C VAL A 1131 1.76 -45.58 2.22
N TRP A 1132 1.40 -44.46 1.61
CA TRP A 1132 0.14 -44.25 0.91
C TRP A 1132 0.38 -44.12 -0.59
N VAL A 1133 -0.63 -44.46 -1.38
CA VAL A 1133 -0.69 -44.24 -2.83
C VAL A 1133 -1.91 -43.41 -3.19
N SER A 1134 -1.79 -42.53 -4.18
CA SER A 1134 -2.91 -41.92 -4.89
C SER A 1134 -2.48 -41.57 -6.33
N ASP A 1135 -3.40 -41.04 -7.14
CA ASP A 1135 -3.00 -40.24 -8.29
C ASP A 1135 -2.43 -38.87 -7.85
N VAL A 1136 -1.75 -38.20 -8.78
CA VAL A 1136 -1.07 -36.91 -8.53
C VAL A 1136 -2.05 -35.81 -8.11
N PRO A 1137 -3.19 -35.58 -8.80
CA PRO A 1137 -4.15 -34.55 -8.38
C PRO A 1137 -4.68 -34.73 -6.96
N HIS A 1138 -4.92 -35.97 -6.51
CA HIS A 1138 -5.37 -36.23 -5.14
C HIS A 1138 -4.30 -35.95 -4.09
N TYR A 1139 -3.03 -36.13 -4.43
CA TYR A 1139 -1.94 -35.77 -3.54
C TYR A 1139 -1.77 -34.25 -3.41
N GLU A 1140 -1.90 -33.50 -4.52
CA GLU A 1140 -1.66 -32.05 -4.56
C GLU A 1140 -2.85 -31.20 -4.08
N SER A 1141 -3.99 -31.82 -3.73
CA SER A 1141 -5.22 -31.14 -3.24
C SER A 1141 -5.84 -30.10 -4.20
N SER A 1142 -5.54 -30.18 -5.50
CA SER A 1142 -6.18 -29.39 -6.56
C SER A 1142 -7.37 -30.15 -7.17
N ALA A 1143 -8.61 -29.69 -6.96
CA ALA A 1143 -9.82 -30.39 -7.39
C ALA A 1143 -10.27 -30.01 -8.82
N GLY A 1144 -10.62 -31.04 -9.61
CA GLY A 1144 -11.33 -31.00 -10.89
C GLY A 1144 -11.18 -32.31 -11.68
N TYR A 1145 -12.24 -32.79 -12.36
CA TYR A 1145 -12.17 -34.02 -13.17
C TYR A 1145 -11.28 -33.88 -14.44
N ASP A 1146 -10.84 -32.65 -14.71
CA ASP A 1146 -10.23 -32.25 -15.98
C ASP A 1146 -8.70 -32.16 -15.93
N GLY A 1147 -8.07 -32.68 -14.86
CA GLY A 1147 -6.61 -32.70 -14.67
C GLY A 1147 -6.00 -34.10 -14.62
N TYR A 1148 -6.63 -35.14 -15.20
CA TYR A 1148 -6.26 -36.53 -14.87
C TYR A 1148 -5.17 -37.18 -15.73
N PRO A 1149 -4.14 -37.76 -15.09
CA PRO A 1149 -3.10 -38.54 -15.73
C PRO A 1149 -3.40 -40.06 -15.76
N CYS A 1150 -4.64 -40.49 -15.48
CA CYS A 1150 -5.05 -41.90 -15.36
C CYS A 1150 -6.23 -42.26 -16.27
N THR A 1151 -6.14 -43.35 -17.04
CA THR A 1151 -7.13 -43.74 -18.07
C THR A 1151 -7.30 -45.25 -18.19
N TYR A 1152 -8.47 -45.73 -18.65
CA TYR A 1152 -8.71 -47.13 -19.03
C TYR A 1152 -9.17 -47.26 -20.48
N ASP A 1153 -8.41 -47.96 -21.33
CA ASP A 1153 -8.83 -48.30 -22.68
C ASP A 1153 -9.60 -49.62 -22.68
N ARG A 1154 -10.92 -49.52 -22.88
CA ARG A 1154 -11.84 -50.67 -22.92
C ARG A 1154 -11.66 -51.57 -24.15
N LYS A 1155 -11.00 -51.12 -25.22
CA LYS A 1155 -10.73 -51.95 -26.42
C LYS A 1155 -9.52 -52.84 -26.20
N THR A 1156 -8.48 -52.30 -25.59
CA THR A 1156 -7.24 -53.03 -25.34
C THR A 1156 -7.21 -53.68 -23.96
N GLY A 1157 -8.07 -53.26 -23.03
CA GLY A 1157 -8.06 -53.70 -21.64
C GLY A 1157 -6.91 -53.09 -20.84
N THR A 1158 -6.39 -51.93 -21.24
CA THR A 1158 -5.18 -51.33 -20.66
C THR A 1158 -5.50 -50.14 -19.76
N PHE A 1159 -5.03 -50.16 -18.51
CA PHE A 1159 -4.97 -48.98 -17.65
C PHE A 1159 -3.61 -48.31 -17.75
N ASN A 1160 -3.61 -46.98 -17.80
CA ASN A 1160 -2.44 -46.16 -17.51
C ASN A 1160 -2.73 -45.39 -16.22
N LEU A 1161 -1.97 -45.64 -15.16
CA LEU A 1161 -2.18 -45.10 -13.82
C LEU A 1161 -0.95 -44.31 -13.40
N THR A 1162 -1.01 -42.99 -13.40
CA THR A 1162 0.09 -42.15 -12.89
C THR A 1162 -0.03 -42.00 -11.38
N LEU A 1163 0.74 -42.81 -10.66
CA LEU A 1163 0.62 -42.97 -9.21
C LEU A 1163 1.80 -42.34 -8.47
N ILE A 1164 1.48 -41.67 -7.38
CA ILE A 1164 2.43 -41.09 -6.43
C ILE A 1164 2.39 -41.87 -5.11
N TYR A 1165 3.58 -42.22 -4.61
CA TYR A 1165 3.74 -42.88 -3.31
C TYR A 1165 4.34 -41.91 -2.30
N TYR A 1166 3.71 -41.79 -1.13
CA TYR A 1166 4.07 -40.78 -0.14
C TYR A 1166 3.84 -41.23 1.30
N VAL A 1167 4.53 -40.57 2.21
CA VAL A 1167 4.39 -40.64 3.67
C VAL A 1167 4.01 -39.24 4.17
N GLU A 1168 3.79 -39.05 5.47
CA GLU A 1168 3.48 -37.71 6.00
C GLU A 1168 4.59 -36.67 5.73
N GLU A 1169 5.85 -37.10 5.74
CA GLU A 1169 7.02 -36.22 5.61
C GLU A 1169 7.37 -35.82 4.17
N GLY A 1170 6.78 -36.46 3.16
CA GLY A 1170 7.12 -36.22 1.75
C GLY A 1170 6.73 -37.36 0.81
N TYR A 1171 7.25 -37.34 -0.42
CA TYR A 1171 6.93 -38.35 -1.44
C TYR A 1171 8.20 -38.95 -2.07
N PHE A 1172 8.06 -40.17 -2.62
CA PHE A 1172 9.19 -40.91 -3.21
C PHE A 1172 9.33 -40.71 -4.73
N GLY A 1173 8.38 -40.00 -5.35
CA GLY A 1173 8.27 -39.80 -6.80
C GLY A 1173 6.93 -40.29 -7.36
N TYR A 1174 6.65 -40.00 -8.62
CA TYR A 1174 5.48 -40.52 -9.36
C TYR A 1174 5.90 -40.97 -10.77
N GLU A 1175 5.31 -42.07 -11.24
CA GLU A 1175 5.45 -42.58 -12.61
C GLU A 1175 4.12 -43.18 -13.08
N THR A 1176 3.95 -43.30 -14.40
CA THR A 1176 2.82 -44.02 -15.00
C THR A 1176 3.06 -45.52 -14.96
N GLU A 1177 2.22 -46.22 -14.19
CA GLU A 1177 2.13 -47.66 -14.07
C GLU A 1177 1.07 -48.20 -15.05
N THR A 1178 1.32 -49.38 -15.63
CA THR A 1178 0.43 -49.95 -16.65
C THR A 1178 -0.19 -51.24 -16.15
N VAL A 1179 -1.50 -51.37 -16.29
CA VAL A 1179 -2.24 -52.60 -15.99
C VAL A 1179 -2.87 -53.13 -17.26
N GLN A 1180 -2.63 -54.41 -17.57
CA GLN A 1180 -3.19 -55.05 -18.73
C GLN A 1180 -4.15 -56.16 -18.30
N VAL A 1181 -5.43 -55.99 -18.59
CA VAL A 1181 -6.46 -57.01 -18.35
C VAL A 1181 -6.34 -58.11 -19.40
N ASP A 1182 -6.40 -59.36 -18.95
CA ASP A 1182 -6.28 -60.54 -19.81
C ASP A 1182 -7.59 -60.74 -20.61
N GLY A 1183 -7.48 -61.24 -21.85
CA GLY A 1183 -8.63 -61.63 -22.67
C GLY A 1183 -9.15 -60.60 -23.68
N PHE A 1184 -8.47 -59.46 -23.86
CA PHE A 1184 -8.70 -58.49 -24.95
C PHE A 1184 -7.81 -58.83 -26.19
N SER A 1185 -8.17 -58.36 -27.39
CA SER A 1185 -7.77 -58.93 -28.71
C SER A 1185 -6.26 -59.06 -29.02
N SER A 1186 -5.95 -59.98 -29.94
CA SER A 1186 -4.67 -60.67 -30.22
C SER A 1186 -3.48 -59.90 -30.81
N GLU A 1187 -3.38 -58.56 -30.73
CA GLU A 1187 -2.25 -57.80 -31.30
C GLU A 1187 -1.26 -57.20 -30.29
N VAL A 1188 -1.50 -57.34 -28.98
CA VAL A 1188 -0.52 -56.99 -27.94
C VAL A 1188 -0.40 -58.15 -26.95
N LYS A 1189 0.40 -59.15 -27.30
CA LYS A 1189 0.87 -60.14 -26.32
C LYS A 1189 2.02 -59.52 -25.53
N ALA A 1190 1.75 -59.03 -24.32
CA ALA A 1190 2.81 -58.89 -23.34
C ALA A 1190 3.49 -60.27 -23.18
N GLU A 1191 4.82 -60.30 -23.21
CA GLU A 1191 5.59 -61.54 -23.08
C GLU A 1191 5.11 -62.35 -21.88
N VAL A 1192 4.91 -63.65 -22.10
CA VAL A 1192 4.57 -64.62 -21.05
C VAL A 1192 5.81 -64.77 -20.16
N ILE A 1193 5.92 -63.92 -19.14
CA ILE A 1193 6.90 -64.06 -18.07
C ILE A 1193 6.34 -65.08 -17.06
N GLN A 1194 7.13 -66.12 -16.76
CA GLN A 1194 6.72 -67.25 -15.93
C GLN A 1194 6.20 -66.82 -14.55
N PRO A 1195 5.28 -67.61 -13.94
CA PRO A 1195 4.71 -67.29 -12.63
C PRO A 1195 5.80 -67.19 -11.57
N ALA A 1196 6.03 -65.98 -11.05
CA ALA A 1196 6.89 -65.78 -9.91
C ALA A 1196 6.25 -66.44 -8.67
N LYS A 1197 7.03 -67.27 -7.97
CA LYS A 1197 6.72 -67.70 -6.59
C LYS A 1197 6.34 -66.48 -5.77
N LYS A 1198 5.34 -66.58 -4.88
CA LYS A 1198 4.98 -65.58 -3.84
C LYS A 1198 6.26 -64.91 -3.32
N ALA A 1199 6.60 -63.76 -3.88
CA ALA A 1199 7.79 -63.02 -3.53
C ALA A 1199 7.40 -62.06 -2.42
N ALA A 1200 8.20 -62.04 -1.34
CA ALA A 1200 8.25 -60.87 -0.49
C ALA A 1200 8.48 -59.62 -1.37
N MET A 1201 7.96 -58.46 -0.97
CA MET A 1201 8.10 -57.21 -1.72
C MET A 1201 9.54 -57.03 -2.24
N PRO A 1202 9.73 -56.60 -3.50
CA PRO A 1202 11.03 -56.07 -3.90
C PRO A 1202 11.42 -54.99 -2.90
N GLN A 1203 12.61 -55.09 -2.28
CA GLN A 1203 13.09 -54.04 -1.40
C GLN A 1203 13.05 -52.70 -2.14
N ALA A 1204 12.67 -51.62 -1.45
CA ALA A 1204 12.64 -50.27 -2.00
C ALA A 1204 13.94 -50.03 -2.80
N ARG A 1205 13.79 -49.44 -3.99
CA ARG A 1205 14.91 -49.21 -4.92
C ARG A 1205 16.08 -48.57 -4.17
N ALA A 1206 17.24 -49.23 -4.15
CA ALA A 1206 18.41 -48.74 -3.45
C ALA A 1206 18.82 -47.36 -4.00
N GLY A 1207 18.86 -46.33 -3.13
CA GLY A 1207 19.22 -44.96 -3.51
C GLY A 1207 18.05 -43.98 -3.74
N LEU A 1208 16.78 -44.40 -3.61
CA LEU A 1208 15.64 -43.47 -3.60
C LEU A 1208 15.67 -42.58 -2.35
N THR A 1209 15.70 -41.27 -2.54
CA THR A 1209 15.61 -40.26 -1.48
C THR A 1209 14.20 -39.69 -1.41
N LEU A 1210 13.65 -39.60 -0.20
CA LEU A 1210 12.38 -38.90 0.05
C LEU A 1210 12.55 -37.45 -0.42
N LYS A 1211 11.71 -37.02 -1.37
CA LYS A 1211 11.62 -35.61 -1.73
C LYS A 1211 10.72 -34.95 -0.70
N THR A 1212 11.31 -34.11 0.13
CA THR A 1212 10.55 -33.28 1.07
C THR A 1212 9.66 -32.35 0.26
N ILE A 1213 8.43 -32.15 0.74
CA ILE A 1213 7.51 -31.20 0.14
C ILE A 1213 8.17 -29.82 0.23
N PRO A 1214 8.44 -29.12 -0.89
CA PRO A 1214 8.80 -27.71 -0.80
C PRO A 1214 7.58 -27.03 -0.17
N ILE A 1215 7.72 -26.61 1.08
CA ILE A 1215 6.77 -25.71 1.70
C ILE A 1215 6.91 -24.40 0.93
N THR A 1216 6.18 -24.28 -0.17
CA THR A 1216 5.75 -22.97 -0.62
C THR A 1216 4.78 -22.53 0.46
N PRO A 1217 5.05 -21.43 1.20
CA PRO A 1217 4.17 -20.99 2.28
C PRO A 1217 2.90 -20.37 1.66
N ALA A 1218 2.03 -21.22 1.13
CA ALA A 1218 0.68 -20.86 0.76
C ALA A 1218 -0.24 -21.29 1.90
N LYS A 1219 -0.69 -20.28 2.67
CA LYS A 1219 -1.78 -20.33 3.65
C LYS A 1219 -1.47 -21.01 5.00
N LYS A 1220 -0.51 -20.46 5.75
CA LYS A 1220 -0.56 -20.48 7.22
C LYS A 1220 0.01 -19.23 7.92
N GLY A 1221 0.03 -18.08 7.24
CA GLY A 1221 0.50 -16.82 7.81
C GLY A 1221 -0.43 -15.67 7.42
N LEU A 1222 -1.48 -15.44 8.23
CA LEU A 1222 -2.21 -14.18 8.39
C LEU A 1222 -3.17 -14.36 9.58
N ARG A 1223 -2.57 -14.64 10.74
CA ARG A 1223 -3.16 -14.49 12.07
C ARG A 1223 -2.02 -14.05 12.98
N GLU A 1224 -1.65 -12.78 12.85
CA GLU A 1224 -0.87 -11.95 13.79
C GLU A 1224 -0.37 -10.71 13.03
N ALA A 1225 -1.28 -9.84 12.60
CA ALA A 1225 -1.00 -8.47 12.17
C ALA A 1225 -2.31 -7.70 11.91
N THR A 1226 -3.22 -7.69 12.88
CA THR A 1226 -4.19 -6.59 13.12
C THR A 1226 -4.85 -6.84 14.48
N ARG A 1227 -4.21 -6.31 15.51
CA ARG A 1227 -4.85 -5.75 16.70
C ARG A 1227 -3.99 -4.60 17.17
#